data_AF-A0A6V7WX10-F1
#
_entry.id   AF-A0A6V7WX10-F1
#
_cell.length_a   1.000
_cell.length_b   1.000
_cell.length_c   1.000
_cell.angle_alpha   90.00
_cell.angle_beta   90.00
_cell.angle_gamma   90.00
#
_symmetry.space_group_name_H-M   'P 1'
#
loop_
_entity.id
_entity.type
_entity.pdbx_description
1 polymer ?
#
loop_
_entity_poly.entity_id
_entity_poly.type
_entity_poly.pdbx_seq_one_letter_code
_entity_poly.pdbx_strand_id
1 'polypeptide(L)'
;MSSELRDKFLSQNNPNGLDLAAIILQMGRDHGIAGYNLWREYCGFSKIYEWKDLEEIIFEPKRIIPIISKYFRKPQDVDLFILGLAEKPLKGSLLGPTFGCLLTKQFLKTKNGDRIFVANLGQPWSFNEQQINELKKTTLAQLICSNTEIEAIQPRAFEITDSFDNYPISCNSTMISGPNWIVWKGEESLIQMPFTSNLVKKAIQLGVERAMERRRREARNISFYKKNKLNNDDSLFAYAQMMRPKREAISMGRRGHVLLEATKMLLKGLLGDSSFIREMDPQVLQQLLPKLDITSMLSSIEPFINSIEHKGILSECLPRDLPCDHTSPYRTYSGWCNNLRFPHYGAAFNTLKHLMPPVYEDKIDIPRSIAVSGAPLPSARAISNAIHIDRNFEHKKFTHMVMQFGQILDHELTHSPVERGPNDEILNCTHCDSPKTLSEHCMPLSIPDNDPFFPKIDENGEPRCLPFARSLLGQLTLGYRNQLNQLTSFIDASVIYGSTHCEAPLLRTFEGGRLNSTNLGHFNPEALPQGDQEQDCRPLFPCFIAGDERNSHQPGLTTLHIIFLREHNRIARQLQEINPNWNDEKIYQETRKIIGAIFQHIVYREYLPKLIGQKEMIKHDLLPKSSGYYTNYDSNCDASISHPFATAAFRFGHTLIRRYFPRLDPRYKNYSLPIDLVENFNNMEEIYNERAGGFESILLGLIGTKAMAFDRHITDAVRNHLFGIRGLPLSGFDLIALNILRARDHGVQTYNSFREFCGLTRARNWADLNNEMDQTTIEALQSVYESYEDIDLFPGLISERPMPGALKQFQRLKRCDRFYYENDVPEVRFSLEQLTEIRKIQFGSIFCQNVPLLKRIQPDVFSLPDQLSNTQIPCKDCPKMDLTKWMERSVCLIGNSQVVRGSTKLKSPCVKCTCTIEGPKCRAIK
;
A
#
# COMPACT_ATOMS: atom_id res chain seq x y z
N MET A 1 -5.62 -47.33 34.78
CA MET A 1 -6.57 -47.49 33.65
C MET A 1 -7.39 -48.74 33.92
N SER A 2 -8.70 -48.72 33.65
CA SER A 2 -9.58 -49.87 33.93
C SER A 2 -9.38 -51.01 32.92
N SER A 3 -9.83 -52.22 33.26
CA SER A 3 -9.82 -53.38 32.36
C SER A 3 -10.58 -53.13 31.06
N GLU A 4 -11.63 -52.30 31.09
CA GLU A 4 -12.44 -52.00 29.92
C GLU A 4 -11.66 -51.17 28.88
N LEU A 5 -10.82 -50.25 29.33
CA LEU A 5 -9.98 -49.43 28.45
C LEU A 5 -8.70 -50.15 28.00
N ARG A 6 -8.23 -51.13 28.79
CA ARG A 6 -7.03 -51.93 28.46
C ARG A 6 -7.36 -53.12 27.57
N ASP A 7 -8.50 -53.78 27.79
CA ASP A 7 -8.80 -55.08 27.17
C ASP A 7 -10.00 -55.00 26.19
N LYS A 8 -10.83 -53.94 26.27
CA LYS A 8 -12.10 -53.83 25.53
C LYS A 8 -12.33 -52.49 24.82
N PHE A 9 -11.30 -51.65 24.65
CA PHE A 9 -11.48 -50.34 24.00
C PHE A 9 -11.96 -50.53 22.55
N LEU A 10 -13.06 -49.87 22.17
CA LEU A 10 -13.73 -49.98 20.86
C LEU A 10 -14.20 -51.40 20.48
N SER A 11 -14.46 -52.28 21.45
CA SER A 11 -14.89 -53.67 21.18
C SER A 11 -16.35 -53.83 20.73
N GLN A 12 -17.08 -52.75 20.42
CA GLN A 12 -18.54 -52.80 20.18
C GLN A 12 -18.96 -53.80 19.08
N ASN A 13 -18.11 -54.03 18.08
CA ASN A 13 -18.36 -54.97 16.97
C ASN A 13 -17.25 -56.03 16.80
N ASN A 14 -16.27 -56.10 17.71
CA ASN A 14 -15.13 -57.03 17.64
C ASN A 14 -14.92 -57.70 19.01
N PRO A 15 -14.96 -59.05 19.11
CA PRO A 15 -14.73 -59.75 20.38
C PRO A 15 -13.34 -59.46 20.98
N ASN A 16 -12.39 -59.01 20.16
CA ASN A 16 -11.08 -58.54 20.59
C ASN A 16 -11.09 -56.99 20.60
N GLY A 17 -11.10 -56.37 21.78
CA GLY A 17 -10.91 -54.93 21.92
C GLY A 17 -9.46 -54.51 21.68
N LEU A 18 -9.22 -53.20 21.73
CA LEU A 18 -7.89 -52.62 21.65
C LEU A 18 -7.36 -52.26 23.06
N ASP A 19 -6.04 -52.24 23.21
CA ASP A 19 -5.37 -51.71 24.41
C ASP A 19 -5.05 -50.22 24.19
N LEU A 20 -5.86 -49.35 24.79
CA LEU A 20 -5.69 -47.91 24.66
C LEU A 20 -4.34 -47.43 25.22
N ALA A 21 -3.85 -48.05 26.30
CA ALA A 21 -2.56 -47.66 26.88
C ALA A 21 -1.40 -48.04 25.95
N ALA A 22 -1.44 -49.24 25.35
CA ALA A 22 -0.44 -49.67 24.38
C ALA A 22 -0.45 -48.76 23.13
N ILE A 23 -1.65 -48.38 22.65
CA ILE A 23 -1.81 -47.44 21.53
C ILE A 23 -1.21 -46.08 21.86
N ILE A 24 -1.50 -45.50 23.04
CA ILE A 24 -0.97 -44.20 23.45
C ILE A 24 0.57 -44.23 23.50
N LEU A 25 1.15 -45.30 24.04
CA LEU A 25 2.61 -45.46 24.07
C LEU A 25 3.20 -45.55 22.67
N GLN A 26 2.58 -46.34 21.79
CA GLN A 26 3.03 -46.48 20.41
C GLN A 26 2.90 -45.16 19.63
N MET A 27 1.80 -44.42 19.80
CA MET A 27 1.61 -43.09 19.22
C MET A 27 2.63 -42.08 19.74
N GLY A 28 2.94 -42.11 21.04
CA GLY A 28 3.96 -41.26 21.63
C GLY A 28 5.33 -41.50 20.96
N ARG A 29 5.70 -42.76 20.75
CA ARG A 29 6.95 -43.12 20.06
C ARG A 29 6.95 -42.75 18.59
N ASP A 30 5.84 -42.99 17.90
CA ASP A 30 5.65 -42.63 16.48
C ASP A 30 5.79 -41.11 16.26
N HIS A 31 5.17 -40.31 17.13
CA HIS A 31 5.28 -38.86 17.13
C HIS A 31 6.62 -38.33 17.67
N GLY A 32 7.57 -39.22 17.98
CA GLY A 32 8.90 -38.85 18.46
C GLY A 32 8.91 -38.18 19.84
N ILE A 33 7.92 -38.47 20.69
CA ILE A 33 7.86 -37.95 22.06
C ILE A 33 9.04 -38.52 22.85
N ALA A 34 9.88 -37.62 23.35
CA ALA A 34 11.03 -37.96 24.15
C ALA A 34 10.65 -38.68 25.46
N GLY A 35 11.59 -39.49 25.97
CA GLY A 35 11.47 -40.15 27.28
C GLY A 35 11.33 -39.16 28.44
N TYR A 36 10.81 -39.66 29.56
CA TYR A 36 10.40 -38.87 30.73
C TYR A 36 11.45 -37.86 31.22
N ASN A 37 12.74 -38.24 31.23
CA ASN A 37 13.83 -37.39 31.72
C ASN A 37 14.01 -36.07 30.97
N LEU A 38 13.79 -36.06 29.65
CA LEU A 38 13.95 -34.84 28.86
C LEU A 38 12.85 -33.83 29.19
N TRP A 39 11.65 -34.31 29.49
CA TRP A 39 10.53 -33.47 29.90
C TRP A 39 10.67 -32.95 31.34
N ARG A 40 11.22 -33.77 32.25
CA ARG A 40 11.60 -33.30 33.58
C ARG A 40 12.58 -32.14 33.51
N GLU A 41 13.64 -32.29 32.72
CA GLU A 41 14.64 -31.24 32.51
C GLU A 41 14.03 -30.00 31.86
N TYR A 42 13.18 -30.15 30.84
CA TYR A 42 12.44 -29.04 30.23
C TYR A 42 11.59 -28.27 31.24
N CYS A 43 11.07 -28.97 32.25
CA CYS A 43 10.30 -28.41 33.35
C CYS A 43 11.17 -27.90 34.53
N GLY A 44 12.49 -27.97 34.43
CA GLY A 44 13.43 -27.48 35.45
C GLY A 44 13.68 -28.46 36.59
N PHE A 45 13.27 -29.73 36.46
CA PHE A 45 13.50 -30.77 37.45
C PHE A 45 14.77 -31.59 37.15
N SER A 46 15.32 -32.23 38.17
CA SER A 46 16.46 -33.14 38.04
C SER A 46 16.12 -34.39 37.22
N LYS A 47 17.10 -34.86 36.43
CA LYS A 47 17.03 -36.13 35.69
C LYS A 47 17.18 -37.33 36.64
N ILE A 48 16.58 -38.44 36.24
CA ILE A 48 16.60 -39.72 36.95
C ILE A 48 17.71 -40.58 36.36
N TYR A 49 18.66 -41.01 37.18
CA TYR A 49 19.78 -41.82 36.71
C TYR A 49 19.67 -43.28 37.15
N GLU A 50 19.13 -43.50 38.34
CA GLU A 50 18.96 -44.80 38.97
C GLU A 50 17.51 -45.04 39.38
N TRP A 51 17.10 -46.30 39.50
CA TRP A 51 15.74 -46.64 39.93
C TRP A 51 15.39 -46.07 41.32
N LYS A 52 16.40 -45.93 42.18
CA LYS A 52 16.26 -45.36 43.53
C LYS A 52 15.84 -43.89 43.50
N ASP A 53 16.24 -43.13 42.48
CA ASP A 53 15.88 -41.71 42.35
C ASP A 53 14.36 -41.52 42.22
N LEU A 54 13.63 -42.55 41.78
CA LEU A 54 12.17 -42.52 41.67
C LEU A 54 11.46 -42.66 43.02
N GLU A 55 12.11 -43.16 44.08
CA GLU A 55 11.47 -43.45 45.37
C GLU A 55 10.78 -42.22 45.99
N GLU A 56 11.38 -41.05 45.82
CA GLU A 56 10.81 -39.80 46.32
C GLU A 56 9.81 -39.15 45.35
N ILE A 57 9.81 -39.56 44.07
CA ILE A 57 9.10 -38.89 42.98
C ILE A 57 7.77 -39.55 42.64
N ILE A 58 7.70 -40.88 42.65
CA ILE A 58 6.50 -41.63 42.23
C ILE A 58 5.70 -42.14 43.42
N PHE A 59 4.39 -42.33 43.26
CA PHE A 59 3.58 -42.96 44.30
C PHE A 59 3.83 -44.48 44.33
N GLU A 60 3.64 -45.13 45.49
CA GLU A 60 3.87 -46.58 45.67
C GLU A 60 5.18 -47.13 45.05
N PRO A 61 6.36 -46.52 45.28
CA PRO A 61 7.59 -46.87 44.57
C PRO A 61 7.99 -48.35 44.75
N LYS A 62 7.73 -48.92 45.93
CA LYS A 62 7.98 -50.35 46.23
C LYS A 62 7.19 -51.31 45.34
N ARG A 63 6.06 -50.86 44.78
CA ARG A 63 5.22 -51.63 43.86
C ARG A 63 5.54 -51.31 42.41
N ILE A 64 5.70 -50.04 42.07
CA ILE A 64 5.83 -49.58 40.68
C ILE A 64 7.23 -49.85 40.12
N ILE A 65 8.30 -49.60 40.90
CA ILE A 65 9.68 -49.76 40.41
C ILE A 65 9.94 -51.20 39.94
N PRO A 66 9.62 -52.27 40.71
CA PRO A 66 9.84 -53.64 40.26
C PRO A 66 9.10 -54.01 38.96
N ILE A 67 7.95 -53.39 38.70
CA ILE A 67 7.16 -53.63 37.48
C ILE A 67 7.84 -52.96 36.30
N ILE A 68 8.21 -51.68 36.40
CA ILE A 68 8.82 -50.92 35.30
C ILE A 68 10.21 -51.46 34.97
N SER A 69 11.01 -51.81 35.98
CA SER A 69 12.37 -52.34 35.78
C SER A 69 12.42 -53.71 35.09
N LYS A 70 11.29 -54.41 34.99
CA LYS A 70 11.17 -55.65 34.20
C LYS A 70 11.19 -55.38 32.69
N TYR A 71 10.71 -54.22 32.27
CA TYR A 71 10.51 -53.87 30.85
C TYR A 71 11.54 -52.86 30.33
N PHE A 72 12.10 -52.03 31.22
CA PHE A 72 13.10 -51.04 30.88
C PHE A 72 14.41 -51.35 31.61
N ARG A 73 15.54 -51.31 30.90
CA ARG A 73 16.87 -51.57 31.50
C ARG A 73 17.34 -50.42 32.39
N LYS A 74 16.91 -49.21 32.05
CA LYS A 74 17.36 -47.94 32.62
C LYS A 74 16.14 -47.02 32.82
N PRO A 75 16.03 -46.29 33.95
CA PRO A 75 14.91 -45.38 34.19
C PRO A 75 14.82 -44.24 33.16
N GLN A 76 15.95 -43.89 32.53
CA GLN A 76 16.04 -42.89 31.47
C GLN A 76 15.23 -43.26 30.21
N ASP A 77 15.07 -44.55 29.95
CA ASP A 77 14.44 -45.07 28.72
C ASP A 77 12.91 -45.14 28.84
N VAL A 78 12.36 -44.83 30.02
CA VAL A 78 10.93 -44.96 30.28
C VAL A 78 10.15 -43.83 29.61
N ASP A 79 9.09 -44.20 28.87
CA ASP A 79 8.24 -43.24 28.17
C ASP A 79 7.61 -42.21 29.12
N LEU A 80 7.47 -40.97 28.65
CA LEU A 80 6.87 -39.86 29.40
C LEU A 80 5.52 -40.25 30.02
N PHE A 81 4.67 -40.96 29.26
CA PHE A 81 3.33 -41.31 29.71
C PHE A 81 3.33 -42.21 30.95
N ILE A 82 4.29 -43.13 31.05
CA ILE A 82 4.37 -44.11 32.15
C ILE A 82 4.78 -43.42 33.45
N LEU A 83 5.93 -42.74 33.44
CA LEU A 83 6.43 -42.10 34.67
C LEU A 83 5.69 -40.81 35.01
N GLY A 84 5.20 -40.07 34.01
CA GLY A 84 4.35 -38.90 34.25
C GLY A 84 3.04 -39.24 34.95
N LEU A 85 2.45 -40.41 34.67
CA LEU A 85 1.30 -40.92 35.42
C LEU A 85 1.68 -41.47 36.80
N ALA A 86 2.90 -41.96 36.98
CA ALA A 86 3.36 -42.53 38.24
C ALA A 86 3.79 -41.46 39.27
N GLU A 87 4.03 -40.22 38.86
CA GLU A 87 4.44 -39.13 39.76
C GLU A 87 3.47 -38.93 40.92
N LYS A 88 4.00 -38.64 42.12
CA LYS A 88 3.21 -38.17 43.25
C LYS A 88 2.50 -36.88 42.85
N PRO A 89 1.17 -36.79 43.00
CA PRO A 89 0.44 -35.57 42.68
C PRO A 89 0.91 -34.38 43.53
N LEU A 90 0.89 -33.18 42.95
CA LEU A 90 1.10 -31.94 43.70
C LEU A 90 -0.03 -31.78 44.74
N LYS A 91 0.25 -31.09 45.86
CA LYS A 91 -0.75 -30.86 46.92
C LYS A 91 -2.00 -30.16 46.34
N GLY A 92 -3.15 -30.82 46.42
CA GLY A 92 -4.43 -30.32 45.89
C GLY A 92 -4.62 -30.51 44.37
N SER A 93 -3.75 -31.27 43.71
CA SER A 93 -3.79 -31.56 42.27
C SER A 93 -3.97 -33.05 42.00
N LEU A 94 -4.52 -33.40 40.84
CA LEU A 94 -4.53 -34.78 40.33
C LEU A 94 -3.20 -35.16 39.64
N LEU A 95 -2.39 -34.16 39.29
CA LEU A 95 -1.22 -34.32 38.43
C LEU A 95 0.07 -34.13 39.21
N GLY A 96 1.08 -34.93 38.86
CA GLY A 96 2.45 -34.77 39.31
C GLY A 96 3.16 -33.55 38.69
N PRO A 97 4.36 -33.21 39.20
CA PRO A 97 5.10 -32.01 38.79
C PRO A 97 5.33 -31.88 37.28
N THR A 98 5.68 -32.96 36.58
CA THR A 98 6.02 -32.93 35.15
C THR A 98 4.78 -32.71 34.29
N PHE A 99 3.71 -33.51 34.50
CA PHE A 99 2.45 -33.32 33.78
C PHE A 99 1.79 -31.97 34.09
N GLY A 100 1.86 -31.53 35.36
CA GLY A 100 1.41 -30.20 35.76
C GLY A 100 2.13 -29.11 34.98
N CYS A 101 3.47 -29.13 34.93
CA CYS A 101 4.27 -28.18 34.16
C CYS A 101 3.90 -28.16 32.66
N LEU A 102 3.81 -29.33 32.01
CA LEU A 102 3.52 -29.42 30.58
C LEU A 102 2.14 -28.85 30.25
N LEU A 103 1.12 -29.22 31.03
CA LEU A 103 -0.24 -28.71 30.83
C LEU A 103 -0.34 -27.23 31.15
N THR A 104 0.28 -26.73 32.23
CA THR A 104 0.30 -25.30 32.54
C THR A 104 0.93 -24.49 31.41
N LYS A 105 2.09 -24.92 30.89
CA LYS A 105 2.74 -24.23 29.77
C LYS A 105 1.87 -24.25 28.51
N GLN A 106 1.19 -25.35 28.23
CA GLN A 106 0.29 -25.46 27.08
C GLN A 106 -0.94 -24.55 27.23
N PHE A 107 -1.64 -24.61 28.36
CA PHE A 107 -2.82 -23.77 28.60
C PHE A 107 -2.48 -22.28 28.67
N LEU A 108 -1.31 -21.90 29.20
CA LEU A 108 -0.85 -20.52 29.17
C LEU A 108 -0.63 -20.02 27.74
N LYS A 109 -0.04 -20.84 26.87
CA LYS A 109 0.10 -20.51 25.44
C LYS A 109 -1.26 -20.36 24.76
N THR A 110 -2.21 -21.27 25.02
CA THR A 110 -3.57 -21.18 24.48
C THR A 110 -4.26 -19.90 24.94
N LYS A 111 -4.21 -19.59 26.25
CA LYS A 111 -4.78 -18.36 26.82
C LYS A 111 -4.17 -17.10 26.22
N ASN A 112 -2.84 -17.03 26.13
CA ASN A 112 -2.14 -15.84 25.64
C ASN A 112 -2.23 -15.68 24.12
N GLY A 113 -2.40 -16.78 23.37
CA GLY A 113 -2.58 -16.77 21.93
C GLY A 113 -4.01 -16.45 21.48
N ASP A 114 -4.99 -16.57 22.37
CA ASP A 114 -6.38 -16.24 22.10
C ASP A 114 -6.64 -14.73 22.24
N ARG A 115 -6.78 -14.05 21.09
CA ARG A 115 -7.05 -12.61 21.02
C ARG A 115 -8.38 -12.22 21.69
N ILE A 116 -9.34 -13.13 21.74
CA ILE A 116 -10.69 -12.89 22.29
C ILE A 116 -10.87 -13.51 23.69
N PHE A 117 -9.77 -13.92 24.34
CA PHE A 117 -9.83 -14.48 25.69
C PHE A 117 -10.57 -13.51 26.65
N VAL A 118 -11.49 -14.05 27.45
CA VAL A 118 -12.47 -13.30 28.27
C VAL A 118 -11.88 -12.21 29.17
N ALA A 119 -10.61 -12.34 29.58
CA ALA A 119 -9.93 -11.39 30.45
C ALA A 119 -9.11 -10.31 29.70
N ASN A 120 -9.07 -10.33 28.37
CA ASN A 120 -8.36 -9.33 27.59
C ASN A 120 -9.20 -8.04 27.50
N LEU A 121 -8.71 -6.94 28.08
CA LEU A 121 -9.37 -5.64 28.09
C LEU A 121 -8.86 -4.71 26.98
N GLY A 122 -9.66 -3.71 26.62
CA GLY A 122 -9.23 -2.61 25.75
C GLY A 122 -9.24 -2.90 24.24
N GLN A 123 -9.87 -3.99 23.80
CA GLN A 123 -10.14 -4.26 22.38
C GLN A 123 -11.61 -3.96 22.05
N PRO A 124 -11.94 -3.65 20.77
CA PRO A 124 -13.32 -3.35 20.35
C PRO A 124 -14.33 -4.49 20.61
N TRP A 125 -13.87 -5.72 20.82
CA TRP A 125 -14.66 -6.91 21.08
C TRP A 125 -14.50 -7.44 22.51
N SER A 126 -13.77 -6.72 23.37
CA SER A 126 -13.61 -7.10 24.77
C SER A 126 -14.92 -6.88 25.53
N PHE A 127 -15.26 -7.80 26.44
CA PHE A 127 -16.28 -7.53 27.44
C PHE A 127 -15.85 -6.35 28.33
N ASN A 128 -16.81 -5.51 28.71
CA ASN A 128 -16.56 -4.47 29.70
C ASN A 128 -16.43 -5.08 31.11
N GLU A 129 -15.98 -4.29 32.07
CA GLU A 129 -15.72 -4.77 33.43
C GLU A 129 -16.99 -5.32 34.12
N GLN A 130 -18.15 -4.70 33.89
CA GLN A 130 -19.43 -5.17 34.43
C GLN A 130 -19.84 -6.53 33.84
N GLN A 131 -19.71 -6.68 32.52
CA GLN A 131 -19.96 -7.93 31.80
C GLN A 131 -19.03 -9.04 32.28
N ILE A 132 -17.73 -8.76 32.48
CA ILE A 132 -16.78 -9.74 33.02
C ILE A 132 -17.17 -10.18 34.43
N ASN A 133 -17.61 -9.24 35.28
CA ASN A 133 -18.02 -9.55 36.64
C ASN A 133 -19.28 -10.43 36.68
N GLU A 134 -20.21 -10.25 35.74
CA GLU A 134 -21.36 -11.14 35.61
C GLU A 134 -20.97 -12.51 35.02
N LEU A 135 -20.09 -12.56 34.02
CA LEU A 135 -19.60 -13.84 33.47
C LEU A 135 -18.89 -14.69 34.53
N LYS A 136 -18.13 -14.06 35.44
CA LYS A 136 -17.44 -14.74 36.55
C LYS A 136 -18.38 -15.45 37.53
N LYS A 137 -19.68 -15.14 37.55
CA LYS A 137 -20.68 -15.85 38.38
C LYS A 137 -21.05 -17.22 37.82
N THR A 138 -20.72 -17.48 36.56
CA THR A 138 -21.01 -18.76 35.90
C THR A 138 -20.16 -19.87 36.49
N THR A 139 -20.80 -20.91 37.03
CA THR A 139 -20.15 -22.13 37.52
C THR A 139 -20.70 -23.34 36.77
N LEU A 140 -19.95 -24.47 36.76
CA LEU A 140 -20.46 -25.70 36.15
C LEU A 140 -21.74 -26.19 36.83
N ALA A 141 -21.85 -26.04 38.16
CA ALA A 141 -23.05 -26.36 38.92
C ALA A 141 -24.26 -25.54 38.44
N GLN A 142 -24.08 -24.23 38.27
CA GLN A 142 -25.11 -23.35 37.73
C GLN A 142 -25.50 -23.73 36.30
N LEU A 143 -24.53 -24.04 35.43
CA LEU A 143 -24.81 -24.47 34.06
C LEU A 143 -25.63 -25.76 34.02
N ILE A 144 -25.32 -26.73 34.87
CA ILE A 144 -26.09 -27.99 34.96
C ILE A 144 -27.50 -27.70 35.47
N CYS A 145 -27.66 -26.92 36.55
CA CYS A 145 -28.97 -26.51 37.07
C CYS A 145 -29.84 -25.81 36.03
N SER A 146 -29.25 -24.94 35.20
CA SER A 146 -30.00 -24.19 34.19
C SER A 146 -30.37 -24.99 32.95
N ASN A 147 -29.79 -26.17 32.73
CA ASN A 147 -29.96 -26.95 31.49
C ASN A 147 -30.44 -28.39 31.73
N THR A 148 -30.78 -28.75 32.96
CA THR A 148 -31.26 -30.09 33.32
C THR A 148 -32.43 -29.99 34.28
N GLU A 149 -33.14 -31.10 34.51
CA GLU A 149 -34.30 -31.17 35.40
C GLU A 149 -33.91 -31.46 36.87
N ILE A 150 -32.63 -31.31 37.24
CA ILE A 150 -32.21 -31.55 38.63
C ILE A 150 -32.65 -30.41 39.53
N GLU A 151 -33.13 -30.73 40.73
CA GLU A 151 -33.62 -29.74 41.69
C GLU A 151 -32.53 -29.21 42.64
N ALA A 152 -31.45 -29.99 42.82
CA ALA A 152 -30.34 -29.64 43.69
C ALA A 152 -29.01 -30.20 43.17
N ILE A 153 -27.93 -29.44 43.39
CA ILE A 153 -26.56 -29.82 43.05
C ILE A 153 -25.57 -29.20 44.03
N GLN A 154 -24.40 -29.80 44.19
CA GLN A 154 -23.30 -29.22 44.94
C GLN A 154 -22.67 -28.03 44.20
N PRO A 155 -22.29 -26.94 44.89
CA PRO A 155 -21.70 -25.76 44.25
C PRO A 155 -20.41 -26.04 43.45
N ARG A 156 -19.55 -26.93 43.95
CA ARG A 156 -18.28 -27.33 43.30
C ARG A 156 -18.47 -28.66 42.60
N ALA A 157 -18.97 -28.61 41.36
CA ALA A 157 -19.33 -29.81 40.57
C ALA A 157 -18.18 -30.79 40.29
N PHE A 158 -16.92 -30.34 40.38
CA PHE A 158 -15.74 -31.22 40.24
C PHE A 158 -15.32 -31.92 41.54
N GLU A 159 -15.98 -31.59 42.66
CA GLU A 159 -15.74 -32.20 43.96
C GLU A 159 -16.96 -33.06 44.35
N ILE A 160 -16.69 -34.13 45.12
CA ILE A 160 -17.76 -34.96 45.69
C ILE A 160 -18.51 -34.13 46.75
N THR A 161 -19.77 -34.47 46.98
CA THR A 161 -20.57 -33.86 48.03
C THR A 161 -19.96 -34.11 49.41
N ASP A 162 -20.03 -33.12 50.28
CA ASP A 162 -19.67 -33.24 51.69
C ASP A 162 -20.77 -32.63 52.58
N SER A 163 -20.67 -32.83 53.89
CA SER A 163 -21.65 -32.32 54.86
C SER A 163 -21.40 -30.88 55.33
N PHE A 164 -20.43 -30.18 54.76
CA PHE A 164 -19.96 -28.87 55.22
C PHE A 164 -20.15 -27.81 54.15
N ASP A 165 -19.27 -27.77 53.14
CA ASP A 165 -19.13 -26.65 52.20
C ASP A 165 -19.51 -27.03 50.75
N ASN A 166 -19.72 -28.32 50.46
CA ASN A 166 -20.13 -28.81 49.14
C ASN A 166 -21.36 -29.72 49.18
N TYR A 167 -22.28 -29.51 50.13
CA TYR A 167 -23.55 -30.25 50.15
C TYR A 167 -24.46 -29.78 49.00
N PRO A 168 -25.34 -30.66 48.46
CA PRO A 168 -26.30 -30.25 47.45
C PRO A 168 -27.24 -29.16 47.96
N ILE A 169 -27.32 -28.07 47.22
CA ILE A 169 -28.25 -26.98 47.48
C ILE A 169 -29.23 -26.87 46.32
N SER A 170 -30.41 -26.30 46.59
CA SER A 170 -31.42 -26.09 45.55
C SER A 170 -30.85 -25.26 44.40
N CYS A 171 -31.17 -25.64 43.17
CA CYS A 171 -30.85 -24.88 41.97
C CYS A 171 -31.46 -23.46 41.98
N ASN A 172 -32.47 -23.21 42.80
CA ASN A 172 -33.08 -21.88 43.00
C ASN A 172 -32.39 -21.06 44.11
N SER A 173 -31.34 -21.58 44.74
CA SER A 173 -30.58 -20.88 45.77
C SER A 173 -29.81 -19.70 45.20
N THR A 174 -29.72 -18.61 45.96
CA THR A 174 -28.87 -17.44 45.61
C THR A 174 -27.38 -17.79 45.51
N MET A 175 -26.97 -18.91 46.08
CA MET A 175 -25.61 -19.44 45.99
C MET A 175 -25.30 -20.09 44.62
N ILE A 176 -26.32 -20.40 43.81
CA ILE A 176 -26.21 -20.85 42.41
C ILE A 176 -26.86 -19.81 41.49
N SER A 177 -26.53 -18.54 41.69
CA SER A 177 -27.03 -17.47 40.82
C SER A 177 -26.23 -17.40 39.51
N GLY A 178 -26.91 -17.46 38.37
CA GLY A 178 -26.31 -17.19 37.06
C GLY A 178 -25.98 -15.70 36.84
N PRO A 179 -25.33 -15.36 35.71
CA PRO A 179 -25.07 -13.98 35.32
C PRO A 179 -26.36 -13.16 35.24
N ASN A 180 -26.33 -11.92 35.73
CA ASN A 180 -27.39 -10.97 35.46
C ASN A 180 -27.21 -10.39 34.06
N TRP A 181 -28.02 -10.87 33.12
CA TRP A 181 -27.94 -10.45 31.71
C TRP A 181 -28.33 -8.98 31.48
N ILE A 182 -28.84 -8.26 32.48
CA ILE A 182 -29.17 -6.84 32.33
C ILE A 182 -27.94 -5.96 32.05
N VAL A 183 -26.72 -6.38 32.42
CA VAL A 183 -25.51 -5.62 32.07
C VAL A 183 -25.12 -5.76 30.58
N TRP A 184 -25.77 -6.69 29.85
CA TRP A 184 -25.73 -6.75 28.38
C TRP A 184 -26.87 -5.96 27.73
N LYS A 185 -27.77 -5.36 28.53
CA LYS A 185 -28.74 -4.41 28.05
C LYS A 185 -28.01 -3.10 27.76
N GLY A 186 -27.47 -2.98 26.55
CA GLY A 186 -26.98 -1.70 26.07
C GLY A 186 -28.14 -0.70 25.93
N GLU A 187 -27.80 0.59 25.97
CA GLU A 187 -28.38 1.59 25.06
C GLU A 187 -27.88 1.39 23.61
N GLU A 188 -27.39 0.19 23.31
CA GLU A 188 -27.22 -0.28 21.95
C GLU A 188 -28.62 -0.61 21.45
N SER A 189 -29.16 0.31 20.66
CA SER A 189 -30.04 -0.08 19.58
C SER A 189 -29.49 -1.39 19.00
N LEU A 190 -30.28 -2.45 19.08
CA LEU A 190 -30.13 -3.56 18.16
C LEU A 190 -30.07 -2.89 16.79
N ILE A 191 -28.88 -2.74 16.20
CA ILE A 191 -28.78 -2.38 14.80
C ILE A 191 -29.27 -3.63 14.09
N GLN A 192 -30.61 -3.78 14.01
CA GLN A 192 -31.21 -4.46 12.88
C GLN A 192 -30.54 -3.81 11.68
N MET A 193 -29.76 -4.60 10.94
CA MET A 193 -29.19 -4.15 9.68
C MET A 193 -30.34 -3.51 8.91
N PRO A 194 -30.34 -2.17 8.73
CA PRO A 194 -31.52 -1.47 8.21
C PRO A 194 -31.81 -1.87 6.76
N PHE A 195 -30.87 -2.59 6.15
CA PHE A 195 -30.90 -3.04 4.79
C PHE A 195 -31.08 -4.56 4.73
N THR A 196 -32.26 -5.01 4.30
CA THR A 196 -32.45 -6.42 3.91
C THR A 196 -31.69 -6.72 2.61
N SER A 197 -31.25 -7.96 2.42
CA SER A 197 -30.59 -8.39 1.17
C SER A 197 -31.42 -8.04 -0.09
N ASN A 198 -32.75 -8.17 -0.01
CA ASN A 198 -33.67 -7.79 -1.09
C ASN A 198 -33.67 -6.27 -1.36
N LEU A 199 -33.62 -5.44 -0.31
CA LEU A 199 -33.54 -3.99 -0.45
C LEU A 199 -32.23 -3.57 -1.13
N VAL A 200 -31.10 -4.16 -0.70
CA VAL A 200 -29.78 -3.89 -1.29
C VAL A 200 -29.75 -4.32 -2.76
N LYS A 201 -30.28 -5.51 -3.08
CA LYS A 201 -30.39 -5.99 -4.47
C LYS A 201 -31.21 -5.06 -5.34
N LYS A 202 -32.36 -4.59 -4.83
CA LYS A 202 -33.22 -3.61 -5.52
C LYS A 202 -32.49 -2.27 -5.73
N ALA A 203 -31.75 -1.80 -4.73
CA ALA A 203 -30.95 -0.57 -4.84
C ALA A 203 -29.88 -0.68 -5.92
N ILE A 204 -29.16 -1.81 -5.98
CA ILE A 204 -28.14 -2.06 -7.02
C ILE A 204 -28.77 -2.10 -8.41
N GLN A 205 -29.92 -2.79 -8.58
CA GLN A 205 -30.61 -2.85 -9.86
C GLN A 205 -31.07 -1.47 -10.35
N LEU A 206 -31.69 -0.67 -9.48
CA LEU A 206 -32.08 0.71 -9.82
C LEU A 206 -30.85 1.61 -10.04
N GLY A 207 -29.74 1.32 -9.35
CA GLY A 207 -28.46 1.97 -9.58
C GLY A 207 -27.95 1.78 -11.02
N VAL A 208 -28.13 0.59 -11.61
CA VAL A 208 -27.83 0.34 -13.02
C VAL A 208 -28.71 1.20 -13.94
N GLU A 209 -30.01 1.24 -13.67
CA GLU A 209 -30.97 2.03 -14.47
C GLU A 209 -30.60 3.52 -14.46
N ARG A 210 -30.31 4.08 -13.28
CA ARG A 210 -29.85 5.48 -13.15
C ARG A 210 -28.53 5.74 -13.85
N ALA A 211 -27.56 4.85 -13.72
CA ALA A 211 -26.28 4.98 -14.40
C ALA A 211 -26.45 4.97 -15.93
N MET A 212 -27.32 4.10 -16.46
CA MET A 212 -27.67 4.07 -17.88
C MET A 212 -28.39 5.35 -18.34
N GLU A 213 -29.38 5.81 -17.58
CA GLU A 213 -30.12 7.03 -17.87
C GLU A 213 -29.19 8.25 -17.92
N ARG A 214 -28.30 8.38 -16.94
CA ARG A 214 -27.27 9.44 -16.92
C ARG A 214 -26.42 9.40 -18.18
N ARG A 215 -25.86 8.24 -18.54
CA ARG A 215 -25.02 8.13 -19.74
C ARG A 215 -25.79 8.48 -21.02
N ARG A 216 -27.08 8.12 -21.12
CA ARG A 216 -27.93 8.55 -22.25
C ARG A 216 -28.17 10.06 -22.26
N ARG A 217 -28.33 10.69 -21.09
CA ARG A 217 -28.42 12.15 -20.96
C ARG A 217 -27.12 12.82 -21.38
N GLU A 218 -25.98 12.36 -20.86
CA GLU A 218 -24.66 12.87 -21.22
C GLU A 218 -24.39 12.71 -22.73
N ALA A 219 -24.72 11.56 -23.33
CA ALA A 219 -24.56 11.36 -24.78
C ALA A 219 -25.37 12.37 -25.59
N ARG A 220 -26.62 12.65 -25.19
CA ARG A 220 -27.47 13.66 -25.83
C ARG A 220 -26.90 15.07 -25.65
N ASN A 221 -26.48 15.41 -24.43
CA ASN A 221 -25.89 16.71 -24.12
C ASN A 221 -24.59 16.92 -24.92
N ILE A 222 -23.66 15.97 -24.89
CA ILE A 222 -22.41 16.03 -25.65
C ILE A 222 -22.70 16.14 -27.15
N SER A 223 -23.66 15.38 -27.69
CA SER A 223 -24.06 15.49 -29.10
C SER A 223 -24.67 16.86 -29.45
N PHE A 224 -25.40 17.50 -28.52
CA PHE A 224 -25.97 18.82 -28.71
C PHE A 224 -24.89 19.92 -28.71
N TYR A 225 -23.93 19.82 -27.79
CA TYR A 225 -22.81 20.76 -27.67
C TYR A 225 -21.62 20.44 -28.60
N LYS A 226 -21.66 19.33 -29.34
CA LYS A 226 -20.61 18.85 -30.29
C LYS A 226 -20.33 19.76 -31.49
N LYS A 227 -20.96 20.94 -31.58
CA LYS A 227 -20.64 21.94 -32.62
C LYS A 227 -19.22 22.50 -32.51
N ASN A 228 -18.58 22.41 -31.34
CA ASN A 228 -17.17 22.75 -31.15
C ASN A 228 -16.37 21.49 -30.79
N LYS A 229 -15.74 20.83 -31.78
CA LYS A 229 -14.74 19.80 -31.48
C LYS A 229 -13.62 20.45 -30.67
N LEU A 230 -13.28 19.88 -29.51
CA LEU A 230 -12.04 20.20 -28.81
C LEU A 230 -10.90 20.02 -29.81
N ASN A 231 -10.11 21.07 -30.02
CA ASN A 231 -8.94 20.97 -30.86
C ASN A 231 -7.87 20.15 -30.13
N ASN A 232 -7.03 19.43 -30.87
CA ASN A 232 -5.96 18.66 -30.23
C ASN A 232 -4.99 19.60 -29.47
N ASP A 233 -4.85 20.85 -29.89
CA ASP A 233 -4.01 21.84 -29.20
C ASP A 233 -4.68 22.51 -27.97
N ASP A 234 -5.83 22.03 -27.46
CA ASP A 234 -6.56 22.66 -26.34
C ASP A 234 -5.96 22.27 -24.97
N SER A 235 -5.81 23.23 -24.04
CA SER A 235 -5.31 22.97 -22.69
C SER A 235 -6.16 21.94 -21.92
N LEU A 236 -7.47 21.90 -22.18
CA LEU A 236 -8.35 20.86 -21.66
C LEU A 236 -8.05 19.50 -22.27
N PHE A 237 -7.77 19.44 -23.57
CA PHE A 237 -7.40 18.18 -24.23
C PHE A 237 -6.12 17.62 -23.60
N ALA A 238 -5.08 18.44 -23.49
CA ALA A 238 -3.81 18.12 -22.83
C ALA A 238 -4.01 17.53 -21.42
N TYR A 239 -4.68 18.27 -20.54
CA TYR A 239 -4.94 17.84 -19.16
C TYR A 239 -5.78 16.56 -19.10
N ALA A 240 -6.80 16.46 -19.95
CA ALA A 240 -7.70 15.32 -19.94
C ALA A 240 -7.04 14.07 -20.55
N GLN A 241 -6.05 14.19 -21.43
CA GLN A 241 -5.23 13.07 -21.89
C GLN A 241 -4.23 12.64 -20.82
N MET A 242 -3.56 13.59 -20.17
CA MET A 242 -2.67 13.29 -19.03
C MET A 242 -3.40 12.52 -17.92
N MET A 243 -4.67 12.85 -17.66
CA MET A 243 -5.49 12.23 -16.61
C MET A 243 -6.41 11.10 -17.14
N ARG A 244 -6.08 10.52 -18.30
CA ARG A 244 -6.92 9.54 -18.98
C ARG A 244 -7.09 8.27 -18.14
N PRO A 245 -8.32 7.74 -18.00
CA PRO A 245 -8.50 6.43 -17.40
C PRO A 245 -8.07 5.33 -18.37
N LYS A 246 -7.30 4.36 -17.86
CA LYS A 246 -7.08 3.07 -18.53
C LYS A 246 -8.41 2.31 -18.67
N ARG A 247 -8.49 1.39 -19.63
CA ARG A 247 -9.73 0.65 -19.94
C ARG A 247 -10.28 -0.11 -18.73
N GLU A 248 -9.39 -0.64 -17.91
CA GLU A 248 -9.70 -1.35 -16.66
C GLU A 248 -10.27 -0.40 -15.61
N ALA A 249 -9.72 0.82 -15.50
CA ALA A 249 -10.24 1.87 -14.62
C ALA A 249 -11.65 2.29 -15.05
N ILE A 250 -11.95 2.42 -16.34
CA ILE A 250 -13.30 2.71 -16.85
C ILE A 250 -14.30 1.64 -16.40
N SER A 251 -13.93 0.36 -16.49
CA SER A 251 -14.78 -0.75 -16.05
C SER A 251 -15.07 -0.66 -14.55
N MET A 252 -14.05 -0.37 -13.74
CA MET A 252 -14.22 -0.12 -12.31
C MET A 252 -15.07 1.11 -11.99
N GLY A 253 -14.91 2.19 -12.76
CA GLY A 253 -15.73 3.39 -12.67
C GLY A 253 -17.21 3.10 -12.85
N ARG A 254 -17.58 2.29 -13.84
CA ARG A 254 -18.98 1.89 -14.07
C ARG A 254 -19.56 1.15 -12.87
N ARG A 255 -18.81 0.22 -12.28
CA ARG A 255 -19.20 -0.45 -11.03
C ARG A 255 -19.36 0.56 -9.90
N GLY A 256 -18.37 1.45 -9.73
CA GLY A 256 -18.39 2.50 -8.72
C GLY A 256 -19.64 3.39 -8.83
N HIS A 257 -20.03 3.80 -10.03
CA HIS A 257 -21.25 4.59 -10.25
C HIS A 257 -22.51 3.88 -9.78
N VAL A 258 -22.67 2.59 -10.12
CA VAL A 258 -23.83 1.80 -9.68
C VAL A 258 -23.91 1.73 -8.16
N LEU A 259 -22.77 1.48 -7.50
CA LEU A 259 -22.70 1.43 -6.03
C LEU A 259 -22.99 2.79 -5.38
N LEU A 260 -22.66 3.90 -6.06
CA LEU A 260 -22.90 5.24 -5.52
C LEU A 260 -24.37 5.56 -5.54
N GLU A 261 -25.03 5.29 -6.66
CA GLU A 261 -26.47 5.50 -6.81
C GLU A 261 -27.26 4.58 -5.87
N ALA A 262 -26.85 3.32 -5.75
CA ALA A 262 -27.44 2.40 -4.76
C ALA A 262 -27.27 2.95 -3.33
N THR A 263 -26.09 3.43 -2.97
CA THR A 263 -25.84 4.04 -1.65
C THR A 263 -26.71 5.27 -1.41
N LYS A 264 -26.80 6.19 -2.39
CA LYS A 264 -27.68 7.36 -2.31
C LYS A 264 -29.15 6.98 -2.11
N MET A 265 -29.64 5.93 -2.79
CA MET A 265 -31.02 5.45 -2.62
C MET A 265 -31.27 4.86 -1.23
N LEU A 266 -30.32 4.06 -0.74
CA LEU A 266 -30.40 3.44 0.59
C LEU A 266 -30.41 4.50 1.69
N LEU A 267 -29.49 5.46 1.63
CA LEU A 267 -29.36 6.52 2.64
C LEU A 267 -30.53 7.52 2.62
N LYS A 268 -31.12 7.79 1.44
CA LYS A 268 -32.27 8.70 1.31
C LYS A 268 -33.63 8.02 1.54
N GLY A 269 -33.65 6.72 1.84
CA GLY A 269 -34.91 5.98 2.09
C GLY A 269 -35.83 5.88 0.86
N LEU A 270 -35.30 5.95 -0.36
CA LEU A 270 -36.11 6.07 -1.59
C LEU A 270 -36.80 4.78 -2.04
N LEU A 271 -36.65 3.68 -1.29
CA LEU A 271 -37.00 2.33 -1.73
C LEU A 271 -38.11 1.64 -0.91
N GLY A 272 -38.69 2.32 0.10
CA GLY A 272 -39.78 1.79 0.94
C GLY A 272 -40.02 2.59 2.22
N ASP A 273 -40.82 2.03 3.14
CA ASP A 273 -41.09 2.64 4.45
C ASP A 273 -39.80 2.66 5.27
N SER A 274 -39.28 3.87 5.46
CA SER A 274 -37.86 4.15 5.74
C SER A 274 -37.69 5.16 6.87
N SER A 275 -38.72 5.35 7.69
CA SER A 275 -38.70 6.24 8.86
C SER A 275 -37.47 5.95 9.73
N PHE A 276 -37.20 4.68 10.04
CA PHE A 276 -36.03 4.25 10.82
C PHE A 276 -34.68 4.62 10.17
N ILE A 277 -34.55 4.52 8.84
CA ILE A 277 -33.29 4.82 8.13
C ILE A 277 -33.01 6.33 8.11
N ARG A 278 -34.07 7.15 8.02
CA ARG A 278 -33.94 8.62 8.04
C ARG A 278 -33.56 9.17 9.41
N GLU A 279 -33.87 8.43 10.48
CA GLU A 279 -33.56 8.79 11.87
C GLU A 279 -32.16 8.35 12.32
N MET A 280 -31.51 7.42 11.60
CA MET A 280 -30.15 6.96 11.91
C MET A 280 -29.09 7.99 11.51
N ASP A 281 -28.06 8.15 12.34
CA ASP A 281 -26.90 8.98 11.99
C ASP A 281 -26.24 8.47 10.70
N PRO A 282 -26.13 9.32 9.65
CA PRO A 282 -25.44 8.98 8.41
C PRO A 282 -24.02 8.41 8.63
N GLN A 283 -23.31 8.84 9.67
CA GLN A 283 -21.97 8.30 9.98
C GLN A 283 -22.02 6.82 10.37
N VAL A 284 -23.03 6.41 11.14
CA VAL A 284 -23.24 5.01 11.51
C VAL A 284 -23.57 4.18 10.26
N LEU A 285 -24.47 4.68 9.41
CA LEU A 285 -24.82 4.01 8.15
C LEU A 285 -23.59 3.85 7.23
N GLN A 286 -22.72 4.86 7.15
CA GLN A 286 -21.48 4.80 6.37
C GLN A 286 -20.46 3.80 6.92
N GLN A 287 -20.53 3.43 8.20
CA GLN A 287 -19.70 2.35 8.77
C GLN A 287 -20.27 0.95 8.51
N LEU A 288 -21.58 0.84 8.29
CA LEU A 288 -22.28 -0.42 8.05
C LEU A 288 -22.30 -0.81 6.58
N LEU A 289 -22.56 0.15 5.69
CA LEU A 289 -22.69 -0.09 4.24
C LEU A 289 -21.50 -0.83 3.63
N PRO A 290 -20.23 -0.51 3.94
CA PRO A 290 -19.09 -1.23 3.37
C PRO A 290 -18.96 -2.68 3.85
N LYS A 291 -19.64 -3.06 4.94
CA LYS A 291 -19.62 -4.42 5.52
C LYS A 291 -20.67 -5.35 4.90
N LEU A 292 -21.56 -4.83 4.07
CA LEU A 292 -22.54 -5.64 3.34
C LEU A 292 -21.85 -6.50 2.28
N ASP A 293 -22.07 -7.81 2.34
CA ASP A 293 -21.63 -8.71 1.26
C ASP A 293 -22.56 -8.56 0.04
N ILE A 294 -22.03 -7.89 -0.98
CA ILE A 294 -22.71 -7.67 -2.26
C ILE A 294 -22.18 -8.59 -3.37
N THR A 295 -21.28 -9.52 -3.05
CA THR A 295 -20.54 -10.30 -4.06
C THR A 295 -21.48 -11.07 -5.00
N SER A 296 -22.49 -11.73 -4.45
CA SER A 296 -23.51 -12.44 -5.24
C SER A 296 -24.36 -11.52 -6.11
N MET A 297 -24.57 -10.27 -5.68
CA MET A 297 -25.37 -9.27 -6.39
C MET A 297 -24.59 -8.58 -7.51
N LEU A 298 -23.24 -8.57 -7.46
CA LEU A 298 -22.42 -7.97 -8.51
C LEU A 298 -22.48 -8.75 -9.82
N SER A 299 -22.73 -10.07 -9.76
CA SER A 299 -22.92 -10.92 -10.93
C SER A 299 -24.04 -10.41 -11.85
N SER A 300 -25.11 -9.82 -11.31
CA SER A 300 -26.26 -9.34 -12.10
C SER A 300 -25.97 -8.06 -12.88
N ILE A 301 -24.89 -7.34 -12.55
CA ILE A 301 -24.52 -6.08 -13.20
C ILE A 301 -23.30 -6.21 -14.11
N GLU A 302 -22.68 -7.40 -14.19
CA GLU A 302 -21.55 -7.68 -15.09
C GLU A 302 -21.80 -7.30 -16.56
N PRO A 303 -22.99 -7.55 -17.17
CA PRO A 303 -23.25 -7.14 -18.55
C PRO A 303 -23.18 -5.62 -18.78
N PHE A 304 -23.46 -4.82 -17.73
CA PHE A 304 -23.34 -3.36 -17.79
C PHE A 304 -21.89 -2.90 -17.59
N ILE A 305 -21.17 -3.55 -16.67
CA ILE A 305 -19.75 -3.26 -16.39
C ILE A 305 -18.91 -3.55 -17.64
N ASN A 306 -19.04 -4.78 -18.17
CA ASN A 306 -18.33 -5.27 -19.33
C ASN A 306 -19.18 -5.04 -20.59
N SER A 307 -19.16 -3.83 -21.15
CA SER A 307 -19.72 -3.60 -22.48
C SER A 307 -19.07 -4.55 -23.50
N ILE A 308 -19.72 -4.80 -24.64
CA ILE A 308 -19.25 -5.75 -25.67
C ILE A 308 -17.77 -5.52 -26.05
N GLU A 309 -17.33 -4.26 -26.12
CA GLU A 309 -15.93 -3.86 -26.39
C GLU A 309 -14.91 -4.16 -25.27
N HIS A 310 -15.37 -4.49 -24.05
CA HIS A 310 -14.53 -4.66 -22.84
C HIS A 310 -14.64 -6.06 -22.23
N LYS A 311 -15.28 -7.00 -22.92
CA LYS A 311 -15.45 -8.39 -22.43
C LYS A 311 -14.09 -9.11 -22.43
N GLY A 312 -13.69 -9.65 -21.29
CA GLY A 312 -12.44 -10.40 -21.13
C GLY A 312 -11.20 -9.56 -20.80
N ILE A 313 -11.23 -8.24 -20.99
CA ILE A 313 -10.09 -7.34 -20.73
C ILE A 313 -9.61 -7.42 -19.27
N LEU A 314 -10.54 -7.38 -18.31
CA LEU A 314 -10.17 -7.43 -16.90
C LEU A 314 -9.50 -8.76 -16.52
N SER A 315 -9.99 -9.88 -17.04
CA SER A 315 -9.38 -11.20 -16.78
C SER A 315 -8.03 -11.38 -17.47
N GLU A 316 -7.84 -10.77 -18.64
CA GLU A 316 -6.60 -10.87 -19.43
C GLU A 316 -5.51 -9.91 -18.92
N CYS A 317 -5.85 -8.64 -18.72
CA CYS A 317 -4.91 -7.59 -18.35
C CYS A 317 -4.68 -7.49 -16.83
N LEU A 318 -5.64 -7.93 -16.02
CA LEU A 318 -5.57 -7.96 -14.56
C LEU A 318 -5.91 -9.34 -14.01
N PRO A 319 -5.10 -10.38 -14.31
CA PRO A 319 -5.32 -11.71 -13.77
C PRO A 319 -5.33 -11.64 -12.23
N ARG A 320 -6.37 -12.23 -11.63
CA ARG A 320 -6.59 -12.30 -10.17
C ARG A 320 -6.52 -13.74 -9.70
N ASP A 321 -5.47 -14.44 -10.12
CA ASP A 321 -5.31 -15.86 -9.86
C ASP A 321 -5.29 -16.13 -8.35
N LEU A 322 -6.09 -17.12 -7.95
CA LEU A 322 -6.16 -17.64 -6.59
C LEU A 322 -6.15 -19.18 -6.64
N PRO A 323 -5.46 -19.85 -5.70
CA PRO A 323 -4.66 -19.27 -4.63
C PRO A 323 -3.41 -18.55 -5.17
N CYS A 324 -2.92 -17.53 -4.44
CA CYS A 324 -1.68 -16.84 -4.81
C CYS A 324 -0.50 -17.83 -4.85
N ASP A 325 0.32 -17.76 -5.89
CA ASP A 325 1.59 -18.48 -5.94
C ASP A 325 2.60 -17.83 -4.98
N HIS A 326 2.72 -18.41 -3.79
CA HIS A 326 3.64 -17.99 -2.76
C HIS A 326 5.11 -18.32 -3.10
N THR A 327 5.36 -19.17 -4.09
CA THR A 327 6.70 -19.61 -4.51
C THR A 327 7.29 -18.75 -5.62
N SER A 328 6.48 -17.94 -6.29
CA SER A 328 6.95 -17.05 -7.36
C SER A 328 7.96 -16.02 -6.84
N PRO A 329 9.15 -15.91 -7.45
CA PRO A 329 10.19 -14.96 -7.05
C PRO A 329 9.99 -13.55 -7.63
N TYR A 330 8.95 -13.35 -8.45
CA TYR A 330 8.69 -12.10 -9.18
C TYR A 330 7.34 -11.49 -8.83
N ARG A 331 7.27 -10.17 -8.92
CA ARG A 331 6.03 -9.41 -8.76
C ARG A 331 5.14 -9.61 -9.99
N THR A 332 3.84 -9.71 -9.76
CA THR A 332 2.86 -9.47 -10.83
C THR A 332 2.94 -8.02 -11.31
N TYR A 333 2.42 -7.70 -12.50
CA TYR A 333 2.41 -6.32 -13.01
C TYR A 333 1.43 -5.41 -12.25
N SER A 334 0.30 -5.98 -11.81
CA SER A 334 -0.72 -5.25 -11.06
C SER A 334 -0.43 -5.15 -9.56
N GLY A 335 0.64 -5.77 -9.05
CA GLY A 335 0.89 -5.89 -7.61
C GLY A 335 -0.03 -6.87 -6.87
N TRP A 336 -0.95 -7.54 -7.58
CA TRP A 336 -1.77 -8.62 -7.04
C TRP A 336 -0.90 -9.72 -6.41
N CYS A 337 -1.33 -10.27 -5.28
CA CYS A 337 -0.58 -11.29 -4.52
C CYS A 337 0.79 -10.84 -3.97
N ASN A 338 1.06 -9.53 -3.89
CA ASN A 338 2.16 -9.04 -3.04
C ASN A 338 1.91 -9.48 -1.59
N ASN A 339 0.75 -9.11 -1.05
CA ASN A 339 0.26 -9.64 0.21
C ASN A 339 -0.51 -10.95 -0.04
N LEU A 340 0.03 -12.07 0.46
CA LEU A 340 -0.56 -13.40 0.24
C LEU A 340 -1.87 -13.63 1.00
N ARG A 341 -2.12 -12.88 2.09
CA ARG A 341 -3.34 -12.98 2.89
C ARG A 341 -4.46 -12.10 2.35
N PHE A 342 -4.10 -10.91 1.86
CA PHE A 342 -5.00 -9.91 1.31
C PHE A 342 -4.50 -9.48 -0.09
N PRO A 343 -4.74 -10.28 -1.14
CA PRO A 343 -4.09 -10.10 -2.45
C PRO A 343 -4.31 -8.75 -3.14
N HIS A 344 -5.33 -8.01 -2.72
CA HIS A 344 -5.69 -6.69 -3.26
C HIS A 344 -4.93 -5.52 -2.59
N TYR A 345 -4.25 -5.73 -1.47
CA TYR A 345 -3.55 -4.66 -0.75
C TYR A 345 -2.41 -4.08 -1.59
N GLY A 346 -2.52 -2.78 -1.92
CA GLY A 346 -1.55 -2.07 -2.76
C GLY A 346 -1.57 -2.43 -4.25
N ALA A 347 -2.50 -3.29 -4.69
CA ALA A 347 -2.63 -3.62 -6.11
C ALA A 347 -3.18 -2.42 -6.91
N ALA A 348 -2.80 -2.35 -8.18
CA ALA A 348 -3.34 -1.39 -9.14
C ALA A 348 -4.85 -1.57 -9.32
N PHE A 349 -5.51 -0.51 -9.75
CA PHE A 349 -6.96 -0.48 -9.94
C PHE A 349 -7.67 -0.85 -8.63
N ASN A 350 -7.29 -0.15 -7.57
CA ASN A 350 -7.91 -0.25 -6.26
C ASN A 350 -8.18 1.15 -5.70
N THR A 351 -9.02 1.27 -4.68
CA THR A 351 -9.35 2.55 -4.07
C THR A 351 -8.15 3.13 -3.32
N LEU A 352 -8.03 4.45 -3.36
CA LEU A 352 -7.19 5.18 -2.42
C LEU A 352 -7.70 4.98 -0.98
N LYS A 353 -6.79 5.09 -0.03
CA LYS A 353 -7.06 4.87 1.39
C LYS A 353 -7.41 6.18 2.09
N HIS A 354 -8.59 6.26 2.69
CA HIS A 354 -8.90 7.32 3.64
C HIS A 354 -8.18 7.06 4.97
N LEU A 355 -7.43 8.05 5.47
CA LEU A 355 -6.82 8.00 6.81
C LEU A 355 -7.78 8.47 7.91
N MET A 356 -8.80 9.24 7.52
CA MET A 356 -9.91 9.74 8.34
C MET A 356 -11.20 9.72 7.51
N PRO A 357 -12.40 9.67 8.13
CA PRO A 357 -13.67 9.70 7.40
C PRO A 357 -13.78 10.92 6.46
N PRO A 358 -14.08 10.76 5.16
CA PRO A 358 -14.06 11.86 4.20
C PRO A 358 -15.07 12.97 4.51
N VAL A 359 -14.73 14.18 4.07
CA VAL A 359 -15.55 15.38 4.24
C VAL A 359 -16.23 15.73 2.93
N TYR A 360 -17.39 15.13 2.71
CA TYR A 360 -18.36 15.52 1.69
C TYR A 360 -19.48 16.34 2.34
N GLU A 361 -20.00 17.33 1.63
CA GLU A 361 -21.05 18.23 2.11
C GLU A 361 -22.34 17.45 2.45
N ASP A 362 -22.72 16.50 1.59
CA ASP A 362 -23.84 15.58 1.81
C ASP A 362 -23.43 14.29 2.54
N LYS A 363 -22.19 14.23 3.05
CA LYS A 363 -21.56 13.04 3.67
C LYS A 363 -21.45 11.82 2.74
N ILE A 364 -21.64 11.99 1.43
CA ILE A 364 -21.64 10.88 0.46
C ILE A 364 -20.71 11.20 -0.72
N ASP A 365 -20.93 12.29 -1.46
CA ASP A 365 -20.35 12.51 -2.79
C ASP A 365 -20.10 13.98 -3.12
N ILE A 366 -20.88 14.92 -2.57
CA ILE A 366 -20.80 16.33 -2.94
C ILE A 366 -19.55 16.96 -2.31
N PRO A 367 -18.58 17.46 -3.10
CA PRO A 367 -17.37 18.10 -2.58
C PRO A 367 -17.73 19.25 -1.63
N ARG A 368 -16.92 19.45 -0.58
CA ARG A 368 -17.14 20.52 0.40
C ARG A 368 -17.13 21.89 -0.28
N SER A 369 -18.21 22.67 -0.10
CA SER A 369 -18.32 24.03 -0.62
C SER A 369 -18.66 25.09 0.43
N ILE A 370 -18.94 24.67 1.67
CA ILE A 370 -19.38 25.55 2.78
C ILE A 370 -18.30 25.58 3.88
N ALA A 371 -18.00 26.78 4.37
CA ALA A 371 -17.07 27.08 5.45
C ALA A 371 -17.68 26.79 6.83
N VAL A 372 -16.86 26.76 7.89
CA VAL A 372 -17.39 26.54 9.26
C VAL A 372 -18.33 27.64 9.73
N SER A 373 -18.24 28.85 9.16
CA SER A 373 -19.15 29.97 9.40
C SER A 373 -20.54 29.80 8.76
N GLY A 374 -20.69 28.84 7.84
CA GLY A 374 -21.86 28.70 6.98
C GLY A 374 -21.80 29.49 5.67
N ALA A 375 -20.76 30.31 5.47
CA ALA A 375 -20.53 31.02 4.20
C ALA A 375 -19.94 30.08 3.12
N PRO A 376 -20.01 30.44 1.83
CA PRO A 376 -19.29 29.70 0.78
C PRO A 376 -17.78 29.69 1.03
N LEU A 377 -17.13 28.55 0.78
CA LEU A 377 -15.67 28.46 0.81
C LEU A 377 -15.04 29.33 -0.27
N PRO A 378 -13.82 29.84 -0.05
CA PRO A 378 -13.13 30.62 -1.05
C PRO A 378 -12.88 29.81 -2.32
N SER A 379 -12.95 30.50 -3.46
CA SER A 379 -12.58 29.95 -4.76
C SER A 379 -11.14 29.43 -4.73
N ALA A 380 -10.91 28.25 -5.28
CA ALA A 380 -9.57 27.67 -5.39
C ALA A 380 -8.60 28.60 -6.16
N ARG A 381 -9.12 29.37 -7.13
CA ARG A 381 -8.33 30.37 -7.86
C ARG A 381 -8.00 31.58 -6.99
N ALA A 382 -8.94 32.04 -6.16
CA ALA A 382 -8.66 33.13 -5.21
C ALA A 382 -7.58 32.73 -4.20
N ILE A 383 -7.62 31.49 -3.70
CA ILE A 383 -6.60 30.92 -2.82
C ILE A 383 -5.24 30.86 -3.53
N SER A 384 -5.21 30.38 -4.78
CA SER A 384 -4.00 30.36 -5.63
C SER A 384 -3.40 31.76 -5.80
N ASN A 385 -4.23 32.76 -6.12
CA ASN A 385 -3.79 34.15 -6.30
C ASN A 385 -3.25 34.79 -5.00
N ALA A 386 -3.89 34.54 -3.86
CA ALA A 386 -3.52 35.17 -2.59
C ALA A 386 -2.27 34.53 -1.96
N ILE A 387 -2.17 33.20 -2.01
CA ILE A 387 -1.14 32.46 -1.27
C ILE A 387 0.06 32.14 -2.15
N HIS A 388 -0.17 31.75 -3.41
CA HIS A 388 0.83 31.10 -4.26
C HIS A 388 1.38 32.02 -5.35
N ILE A 389 1.76 33.25 -4.96
CA ILE A 389 2.34 34.23 -5.88
C ILE A 389 3.70 33.76 -6.41
N ASP A 390 3.98 34.04 -7.68
CA ASP A 390 5.27 33.72 -8.31
C ASP A 390 6.40 34.54 -7.69
N ARG A 391 7.31 33.85 -7.00
CA ARG A 391 8.57 34.40 -6.51
C ARG A 391 9.70 33.44 -6.79
N ASN A 392 10.81 33.98 -7.26
CA ASN A 392 11.97 33.20 -7.62
C ASN A 392 12.93 33.00 -6.42
N PHE A 393 12.55 32.15 -5.48
CA PHE A 393 13.43 31.70 -4.40
C PHE A 393 14.08 30.36 -4.74
N GLU A 394 15.39 30.35 -4.93
CA GLU A 394 16.14 29.11 -5.22
C GLU A 394 16.55 28.39 -3.93
N HIS A 395 16.49 27.06 -3.94
CA HIS A 395 16.98 26.25 -2.83
C HIS A 395 18.51 26.32 -2.73
N LYS A 396 19.05 26.47 -1.52
CA LYS A 396 20.48 26.71 -1.30
C LYS A 396 21.39 25.49 -1.49
N LYS A 397 20.83 24.28 -1.41
CA LYS A 397 21.61 23.02 -1.33
C LYS A 397 21.26 21.97 -2.36
N PHE A 398 20.06 22.02 -2.93
CA PHE A 398 19.51 20.90 -3.69
C PHE A 398 19.43 21.24 -5.16
N THR A 399 19.72 20.24 -5.98
CA THR A 399 19.65 20.35 -7.44
C THR A 399 18.20 20.28 -7.90
N HIS A 400 17.95 20.72 -9.12
CA HIS A 400 16.64 20.63 -9.77
C HIS A 400 16.19 19.15 -9.96
N MET A 401 17.13 18.20 -9.86
CA MET A 401 16.85 16.76 -9.82
C MET A 401 15.93 16.34 -8.65
N VAL A 402 15.90 17.07 -7.53
CA VAL A 402 14.95 16.76 -6.43
C VAL A 402 13.51 16.93 -6.92
N MET A 403 13.20 18.00 -7.65
CA MET A 403 11.89 18.20 -8.26
C MET A 403 11.60 17.08 -9.25
N GLN A 404 12.53 16.84 -10.18
CA GLN A 404 12.29 15.91 -11.28
C GLN A 404 12.11 14.46 -10.83
N PHE A 405 12.93 14.02 -9.87
CA PHE A 405 12.81 12.67 -9.30
C PHE A 405 11.55 12.53 -8.44
N GLY A 406 11.13 13.61 -7.78
CA GLY A 406 9.83 13.65 -7.09
C GLY A 406 8.67 13.40 -8.04
N GLN A 407 8.71 13.97 -9.25
CA GLN A 407 7.67 13.75 -10.26
C GLN A 407 7.64 12.29 -10.76
N ILE A 408 8.77 11.70 -11.14
CA ILE A 408 8.76 10.30 -11.61
C ILE A 408 8.38 9.32 -10.48
N LEU A 409 8.71 9.64 -9.22
CA LEU A 409 8.29 8.86 -8.07
C LEU A 409 6.79 9.03 -7.75
N ASP A 410 6.20 10.20 -8.03
CA ASP A 410 4.75 10.36 -7.93
C ASP A 410 4.06 9.51 -9.01
N HIS A 411 4.62 9.51 -10.23
CA HIS A 411 4.12 8.71 -11.34
C HIS A 411 4.33 7.20 -11.17
N GLU A 412 5.18 6.77 -10.24
CA GLU A 412 5.30 5.38 -9.79
C GLU A 412 4.17 4.99 -8.83
N LEU A 413 3.66 5.95 -8.05
CA LEU A 413 2.79 5.66 -6.92
C LEU A 413 1.33 6.02 -7.17
N THR A 414 1.06 7.09 -7.91
CA THR A 414 -0.27 7.70 -7.97
C THR A 414 -0.70 8.08 -9.39
N HIS A 415 -1.88 7.62 -9.76
CA HIS A 415 -2.64 8.13 -10.89
C HIS A 415 -4.13 7.94 -10.62
N SER A 416 -4.84 9.03 -10.30
CA SER A 416 -6.29 9.03 -10.14
C SER A 416 -6.94 9.69 -11.35
N PRO A 417 -7.39 8.91 -12.35
CA PRO A 417 -7.88 9.45 -13.61
C PRO A 417 -9.20 10.23 -13.42
N VAL A 418 -9.61 10.97 -14.45
CA VAL A 418 -10.86 11.75 -14.44
C VAL A 418 -12.03 11.03 -15.10
N GLU A 419 -13.25 11.42 -14.73
CA GLU A 419 -14.49 10.95 -15.36
C GLU A 419 -14.53 11.31 -16.86
N ARG A 420 -15.11 10.39 -17.63
CA ARG A 420 -15.26 10.49 -19.09
C ARG A 420 -16.72 10.34 -19.46
N GLY A 421 -17.10 10.96 -20.57
CA GLY A 421 -18.42 10.78 -21.16
C GLY A 421 -18.63 9.37 -21.70
N PRO A 422 -19.82 9.09 -22.26
CA PRO A 422 -20.05 7.93 -23.09
C PRO A 422 -18.95 7.78 -24.17
N ASN A 423 -18.52 6.55 -24.44
CA ASN A 423 -17.47 6.22 -25.42
C ASN A 423 -16.07 6.85 -25.15
N ASP A 424 -15.69 7.06 -23.88
CA ASP A 424 -14.41 7.66 -23.49
C ASP A 424 -14.23 9.11 -23.99
N GLU A 425 -15.33 9.80 -24.29
CA GLU A 425 -15.28 11.20 -24.73
C GLU A 425 -14.87 12.14 -23.59
N ILE A 426 -14.07 13.15 -23.92
CA ILE A 426 -13.64 14.18 -22.98
C ILE A 426 -14.85 15.03 -22.56
N LEU A 427 -15.07 15.18 -21.25
CA LEU A 427 -16.09 16.09 -20.73
C LEU A 427 -15.61 17.53 -20.88
N ASN A 428 -16.21 18.28 -21.81
CA ASN A 428 -15.91 19.70 -22.02
C ASN A 428 -16.53 20.58 -20.91
N CYS A 429 -15.92 20.56 -19.73
CA CYS A 429 -16.38 21.31 -18.56
C CYS A 429 -15.93 22.79 -18.57
N THR A 430 -15.76 23.42 -19.74
CA THR A 430 -15.31 24.83 -19.85
C THR A 430 -16.40 25.82 -19.46
N HIS A 431 -17.66 25.53 -19.80
CA HIS A 431 -18.78 26.37 -19.40
C HIS A 431 -19.09 26.25 -17.91
N CYS A 432 -19.35 27.38 -17.25
CA CYS A 432 -19.67 27.41 -15.82
C CYS A 432 -20.97 26.65 -15.45
N ASP A 433 -21.91 26.49 -16.40
CA ASP A 433 -23.16 25.76 -16.20
C ASP A 433 -23.07 24.27 -16.57
N SER A 434 -21.89 23.80 -17.01
CA SER A 434 -21.62 22.41 -17.39
C SER A 434 -22.02 21.34 -16.36
N PRO A 435 -22.05 21.58 -15.03
CA PRO A 435 -22.59 20.62 -14.07
C PRO A 435 -24.07 20.26 -14.34
N LYS A 436 -24.83 21.20 -14.91
CA LYS A 436 -26.26 21.05 -15.22
C LYS A 436 -26.49 20.73 -16.69
N THR A 437 -25.75 21.38 -17.58
CA THR A 437 -25.96 21.31 -19.03
C THR A 437 -25.23 20.13 -19.70
N LEU A 438 -24.10 19.70 -19.15
CA LEU A 438 -23.29 18.63 -19.73
C LEU A 438 -23.32 17.35 -18.88
N SER A 439 -22.70 17.37 -17.70
CA SER A 439 -22.54 16.23 -16.80
C SER A 439 -22.39 16.69 -15.36
N GLU A 440 -22.98 15.93 -14.43
CA GLU A 440 -22.82 16.13 -12.98
C GLU A 440 -21.37 15.94 -12.49
N HIS A 441 -20.49 15.37 -13.33
CA HIS A 441 -19.07 15.19 -13.05
C HIS A 441 -18.22 16.39 -13.45
N CYS A 442 -18.82 17.43 -14.05
CA CYS A 442 -18.16 18.72 -14.22
C CYS A 442 -18.19 19.52 -12.92
N MET A 443 -17.08 20.17 -12.58
CA MET A 443 -16.96 21.08 -11.44
C MET A 443 -16.10 22.30 -11.83
N PRO A 444 -16.54 23.09 -12.84
CA PRO A 444 -15.78 24.20 -13.36
C PRO A 444 -15.50 25.25 -12.28
N LEU A 445 -14.34 25.90 -12.40
CA LEU A 445 -13.90 26.93 -11.47
C LEU A 445 -14.16 28.32 -12.04
N SER A 446 -15.16 29.02 -11.50
CA SER A 446 -15.43 30.41 -11.88
C SER A 446 -14.26 31.33 -11.52
N ILE A 447 -13.93 32.21 -12.46
CA ILE A 447 -12.89 33.23 -12.28
C ILE A 447 -13.43 34.36 -11.37
N PRO A 448 -12.70 34.75 -10.31
CA PRO A 448 -13.11 35.84 -9.42
C PRO A 448 -12.98 37.22 -10.09
N ASP A 449 -13.75 38.19 -9.62
CA ASP A 449 -13.84 39.55 -10.21
C ASP A 449 -12.50 40.29 -10.29
N ASN A 450 -11.62 40.05 -9.33
CA ASN A 450 -10.30 40.68 -9.22
C ASN A 450 -9.16 39.72 -9.56
N ASP A 451 -9.40 38.74 -10.44
CA ASP A 451 -8.31 37.85 -10.89
C ASP A 451 -7.23 38.66 -11.63
N PRO A 452 -5.94 38.48 -11.29
CA PRO A 452 -4.86 39.28 -11.87
C PRO A 452 -4.49 38.86 -13.30
N PHE A 453 -4.99 37.72 -13.80
CA PHE A 453 -4.57 37.16 -15.08
C PHE A 453 -5.76 36.81 -15.98
N PHE A 454 -6.70 35.99 -15.50
CA PHE A 454 -7.84 35.57 -16.29
C PHE A 454 -8.99 36.59 -16.18
N PRO A 455 -9.58 37.06 -17.29
CA PRO A 455 -10.76 37.91 -17.22
C PRO A 455 -11.97 37.14 -16.66
N LYS A 456 -12.84 37.80 -15.89
CA LYS A 456 -14.08 37.19 -15.37
C LYS A 456 -15.05 36.77 -16.47
N ILE A 457 -15.07 37.51 -17.57
CA ILE A 457 -15.97 37.33 -18.70
C ILE A 457 -15.12 37.07 -19.94
N ASP A 458 -15.47 36.05 -20.71
CA ASP A 458 -14.82 35.73 -21.98
C ASP A 458 -15.22 36.74 -23.07
N GLU A 459 -14.49 36.74 -24.19
CA GLU A 459 -14.72 37.69 -25.30
C GLU A 459 -16.14 37.63 -25.90
N ASN A 460 -16.83 36.50 -25.71
CA ASN A 460 -18.20 36.27 -26.15
C ASN A 460 -19.27 36.80 -25.16
N GLY A 461 -18.86 37.40 -24.03
CA GLY A 461 -19.76 37.93 -23.01
C GLY A 461 -20.22 36.92 -21.95
N GLU A 462 -19.78 35.66 -22.03
CA GLU A 462 -20.15 34.62 -21.06
C GLU A 462 -19.19 34.60 -19.86
N PRO A 463 -19.65 34.15 -18.67
CA PRO A 463 -18.78 33.96 -17.51
C PRO A 463 -17.67 32.95 -17.82
N ARG A 464 -16.43 33.33 -17.51
CA ARG A 464 -15.26 32.48 -17.71
C ARG A 464 -15.11 31.49 -16.56
N CYS A 465 -14.84 30.24 -16.91
CA CYS A 465 -14.47 29.19 -15.97
C CYS A 465 -13.23 28.41 -16.43
N LEU A 466 -12.41 27.97 -15.47
CA LEU A 466 -11.40 26.94 -15.74
C LEU A 466 -12.07 25.56 -15.66
N PRO A 467 -11.91 24.70 -16.68
CA PRO A 467 -12.53 23.39 -16.70
C PRO A 467 -11.94 22.46 -15.65
N PHE A 468 -12.80 21.67 -15.03
CA PHE A 468 -12.39 20.60 -14.12
C PHE A 468 -13.41 19.47 -14.18
N ALA A 469 -12.94 18.26 -14.46
CA ALA A 469 -13.70 17.03 -14.33
C ALA A 469 -13.30 16.30 -13.04
N ARG A 470 -14.32 15.81 -12.32
CA ARG A 470 -14.15 15.01 -11.10
C ARG A 470 -13.38 13.72 -11.38
N SER A 471 -12.67 13.21 -10.38
CA SER A 471 -11.91 11.97 -10.49
C SER A 471 -12.84 10.77 -10.64
N LEU A 472 -12.44 9.80 -11.46
CA LEU A 472 -13.19 8.58 -11.73
C LEU A 472 -13.48 7.82 -10.43
N LEU A 473 -14.73 7.38 -10.27
CA LEU A 473 -15.12 6.55 -9.13
C LEU A 473 -14.35 5.22 -9.09
N GLY A 474 -13.84 4.88 -7.92
CA GLY A 474 -13.12 3.63 -7.67
C GLY A 474 -13.82 2.69 -6.69
N GLN A 475 -14.92 3.12 -6.06
CA GLN A 475 -15.48 2.39 -4.93
C GLN A 475 -15.84 0.95 -5.25
N LEU A 476 -15.46 0.05 -4.34
CA LEU A 476 -15.65 -1.39 -4.48
C LEU A 476 -16.83 -1.90 -3.66
N THR A 477 -17.27 -1.14 -2.67
CA THR A 477 -18.36 -1.45 -1.73
C THR A 477 -19.38 -0.31 -1.70
N LEU A 478 -20.51 -0.51 -1.01
CA LEU A 478 -21.47 0.56 -0.75
C LEU A 478 -20.88 1.53 0.29
N GLY A 479 -21.13 2.83 0.12
CA GLY A 479 -20.62 3.87 1.00
C GLY A 479 -20.45 5.22 0.31
N TYR A 480 -19.63 6.08 0.93
CA TYR A 480 -19.22 7.34 0.35
C TYR A 480 -18.39 7.15 -0.93
N ARG A 481 -18.33 8.20 -1.75
CA ARG A 481 -17.47 8.28 -2.93
C ARG A 481 -16.02 8.01 -2.54
N ASN A 482 -15.38 7.10 -3.27
CA ASN A 482 -13.94 6.86 -3.18
C ASN A 482 -13.36 6.77 -4.59
N GLN A 483 -12.17 7.31 -4.78
CA GLN A 483 -11.45 7.40 -6.06
C GLN A 483 -10.45 6.25 -6.20
N LEU A 484 -10.19 5.85 -7.44
CA LEU A 484 -9.22 4.79 -7.73
C LEU A 484 -7.79 5.33 -7.88
N ASN A 485 -6.84 4.45 -7.63
CA ASN A 485 -5.47 4.54 -8.16
C ASN A 485 -5.32 3.48 -9.25
N GLN A 486 -4.98 3.89 -10.49
CA GLN A 486 -4.80 2.95 -11.60
C GLN A 486 -3.37 2.38 -11.70
N LEU A 487 -2.49 2.77 -10.76
CA LEU A 487 -1.13 2.25 -10.63
C LEU A 487 -1.00 1.34 -9.40
N THR A 488 0.05 0.52 -9.39
CA THR A 488 0.42 -0.20 -8.17
C THR A 488 0.82 0.82 -7.08
N SER A 489 0.64 0.47 -5.81
CA SER A 489 1.10 1.35 -4.73
C SER A 489 2.56 1.11 -4.37
N PHE A 490 3.18 0.05 -4.89
CA PHE A 490 4.54 -0.33 -4.55
C PHE A 490 5.54 0.54 -5.31
N ILE A 491 6.77 0.64 -4.79
CA ILE A 491 7.89 1.17 -5.56
C ILE A 491 8.50 -0.03 -6.28
N ASP A 492 7.94 -0.41 -7.42
CA ASP A 492 8.30 -1.60 -8.20
C ASP A 492 8.74 -1.30 -9.65
N ALA A 493 8.96 -0.01 -9.94
CA ALA A 493 9.28 0.54 -11.25
C ALA A 493 8.17 0.35 -12.29
N SER A 494 6.90 0.26 -11.87
CA SER A 494 5.74 0.24 -12.77
C SER A 494 5.68 1.46 -13.70
N VAL A 495 6.27 2.60 -13.31
CA VAL A 495 6.47 3.78 -14.17
C VAL A 495 7.31 3.47 -15.43
N ILE A 496 8.11 2.40 -15.39
CA ILE A 496 8.92 1.89 -16.51
C ILE A 496 8.24 0.67 -17.16
N TYR A 497 7.62 -0.20 -16.37
CA TYR A 497 7.16 -1.53 -16.81
C TYR A 497 5.66 -1.69 -17.08
N GLY A 498 4.85 -0.69 -16.74
CA GLY A 498 3.39 -0.77 -16.78
C GLY A 498 2.82 -1.38 -15.50
N SER A 499 1.50 -1.23 -15.33
CA SER A 499 0.73 -1.73 -14.17
C SER A 499 -0.24 -2.86 -14.54
N THR A 500 -0.25 -3.31 -15.80
CA THR A 500 -1.10 -4.40 -16.27
C THR A 500 -0.30 -5.45 -17.03
N HIS A 501 -0.87 -6.66 -17.14
CA HIS A 501 -0.30 -7.73 -17.96
C HIS A 501 -0.34 -7.41 -19.47
N CYS A 502 -1.21 -6.49 -19.91
CA CYS A 502 -1.33 -6.08 -21.31
C CYS A 502 -0.36 -4.95 -21.69
N GLU A 503 0.05 -4.10 -20.75
CA GLU A 503 1.00 -3.02 -21.00
C GLU A 503 2.43 -3.55 -21.17
N ALA A 504 2.86 -4.45 -20.28
CA ALA A 504 4.25 -4.92 -20.27
C ALA A 504 4.73 -5.54 -21.59
N PRO A 505 3.93 -6.37 -22.31
CA PRO A 505 4.28 -6.85 -23.65
C PRO A 505 4.57 -5.76 -24.68
N LEU A 506 3.83 -4.65 -24.65
CA LEU A 506 3.99 -3.55 -25.61
C LEU A 506 5.33 -2.81 -25.45
N LEU A 507 5.91 -2.92 -24.26
CA LEU A 507 7.17 -2.27 -23.88
C LEU A 507 8.39 -3.17 -24.13
N ARG A 508 8.21 -4.42 -24.56
CA ARG A 508 9.28 -5.42 -24.69
C ARG A 508 9.62 -5.71 -26.14
N THR A 509 10.88 -6.08 -26.37
CA THR A 509 11.30 -6.65 -27.67
C THR A 509 11.06 -8.15 -27.76
N PHE A 510 10.88 -8.83 -26.60
CA PHE A 510 10.93 -10.29 -26.48
C PHE A 510 12.24 -10.92 -26.98
N GLU A 511 13.31 -10.12 -26.99
CA GLU A 511 14.64 -10.57 -27.38
C GLU A 511 15.70 -10.15 -26.34
N GLY A 512 16.30 -11.13 -25.67
CA GLY A 512 17.37 -10.92 -24.69
C GLY A 512 16.90 -10.21 -23.41
N GLY A 513 15.61 -10.30 -23.10
CA GLY A 513 14.95 -9.70 -21.96
C GLY A 513 14.81 -8.18 -22.03
N ARG A 514 15.01 -7.56 -23.20
CA ARG A 514 15.11 -6.10 -23.37
C ARG A 514 13.75 -5.39 -23.50
N LEU A 515 13.75 -4.12 -23.13
CA LEU A 515 12.70 -3.16 -23.45
C LEU A 515 12.88 -2.62 -24.88
N ASN A 516 11.75 -2.36 -25.54
CA ASN A 516 11.71 -1.75 -26.86
C ASN A 516 12.26 -0.30 -26.79
N SER A 517 12.94 0.15 -27.84
CA SER A 517 13.55 1.48 -27.90
C SER A 517 13.59 2.00 -29.33
N THR A 518 13.51 3.31 -29.51
CA THR A 518 13.71 3.95 -30.82
C THR A 518 15.13 4.52 -30.92
N ASN A 519 15.78 4.26 -32.06
CA ASN A 519 17.06 4.88 -32.37
C ASN A 519 16.83 6.24 -33.05
N LEU A 520 17.16 7.33 -32.35
CA LEU A 520 17.05 8.70 -32.84
C LEU A 520 18.39 9.27 -33.35
N GLY A 521 19.29 8.40 -33.77
CA GLY A 521 20.62 8.75 -34.24
C GLY A 521 21.69 8.68 -33.14
N HIS A 522 22.90 9.16 -33.45
CA HIS A 522 24.06 9.01 -32.57
C HIS A 522 23.90 9.65 -31.19
N PHE A 523 23.10 10.73 -31.09
CA PHE A 523 22.89 11.46 -29.85
C PHE A 523 21.91 10.74 -28.89
N ASN A 524 20.98 9.95 -29.44
CA ASN A 524 20.01 9.19 -28.64
C ASN A 524 19.67 7.84 -29.29
N PRO A 525 20.62 6.87 -29.25
CA PRO A 525 20.47 5.58 -29.96
C PRO A 525 19.49 4.62 -29.28
N GLU A 526 19.18 4.83 -28.00
CA GLU A 526 18.19 4.09 -27.22
C GLU A 526 17.28 5.10 -26.51
N ALA A 527 16.39 5.72 -27.29
CA ALA A 527 15.29 6.53 -26.77
C ALA A 527 14.11 5.63 -26.40
N LEU A 528 13.13 6.18 -25.68
CA LEU A 528 11.84 5.51 -25.52
C LEU A 528 11.20 5.23 -26.89
N PRO A 529 10.37 4.17 -27.02
CA PRO A 529 9.59 3.94 -28.23
C PRO A 529 8.72 5.16 -28.55
N GLN A 530 8.66 5.57 -29.83
CA GLN A 530 7.71 6.58 -30.28
C GLN A 530 6.30 6.01 -30.35
N GLY A 531 5.30 6.80 -29.98
CA GLY A 531 3.90 6.41 -30.08
C GLY A 531 2.91 7.49 -29.68
N ASP A 532 1.65 7.10 -29.54
CA ASP A 532 0.49 7.95 -29.28
C ASP A 532 -0.16 7.68 -27.91
N GLN A 533 0.61 7.11 -26.96
CA GLN A 533 0.15 6.86 -25.59
C GLN A 533 -0.35 8.16 -24.95
N GLU A 534 0.40 9.25 -25.13
CA GLU A 534 -0.03 10.62 -24.91
C GLU A 534 -0.35 11.24 -26.28
N GLN A 535 -1.61 11.65 -26.49
CA GLN A 535 -2.13 12.01 -27.83
C GLN A 535 -1.86 13.47 -28.22
N ASP A 536 -1.11 14.20 -27.40
CA ASP A 536 -1.00 15.66 -27.47
C ASP A 536 0.38 16.16 -27.95
N CYS A 537 1.31 15.27 -28.30
CA CYS A 537 2.54 15.68 -28.97
C CYS A 537 2.32 15.99 -30.45
N ARG A 538 3.17 16.88 -31.00
CA ARG A 538 3.15 17.25 -32.41
C ARG A 538 3.53 16.09 -33.33
N PRO A 539 2.94 15.97 -34.54
CA PRO A 539 3.28 14.92 -35.50
C PRO A 539 4.76 14.86 -35.92
N LEU A 540 5.46 16.02 -35.93
CA LEU A 540 6.88 16.09 -36.30
C LEU A 540 7.80 15.51 -35.21
N PHE A 541 7.37 15.59 -33.94
CA PHE A 541 8.12 15.14 -32.77
C PHE A 541 7.16 14.32 -31.90
N PRO A 542 6.94 13.03 -32.24
CA PRO A 542 5.91 12.22 -31.60
C PRO A 542 6.20 12.04 -30.10
N CYS A 543 5.14 11.75 -29.35
CA CYS A 543 5.25 11.35 -27.96
C CYS A 543 5.98 10.02 -27.83
N PHE A 544 6.31 9.68 -26.59
CA PHE A 544 6.94 8.42 -26.23
C PHE A 544 5.98 7.48 -25.51
N ILE A 545 6.32 6.19 -25.55
CA ILE A 545 5.63 5.13 -24.83
C ILE A 545 6.50 4.68 -23.65
N ALA A 546 5.88 4.57 -22.47
CA ALA A 546 6.50 4.02 -21.26
C ALA A 546 5.45 3.29 -20.38
N GLY A 547 5.89 2.80 -19.22
CA GLY A 547 4.99 2.16 -18.24
C GLY A 547 3.92 3.09 -17.67
N ASP A 548 4.26 4.38 -17.51
CA ASP A 548 3.30 5.44 -17.21
C ASP A 548 3.05 6.31 -18.46
N GLU A 549 1.77 6.66 -18.68
CA GLU A 549 1.32 7.38 -19.87
C GLU A 549 1.69 8.86 -19.87
N ARG A 550 2.07 9.44 -18.72
CA ARG A 550 2.42 10.86 -18.58
C ARG A 550 3.91 11.12 -18.83
N ASN A 551 4.60 10.20 -19.51
CA ASN A 551 6.05 10.22 -19.69
C ASN A 551 6.53 11.37 -20.60
N SER A 552 5.65 11.90 -21.46
CA SER A 552 5.93 12.98 -22.41
C SER A 552 5.32 14.32 -21.97
N HIS A 553 4.95 14.44 -20.69
CA HIS A 553 4.37 15.65 -20.14
C HIS A 553 5.32 16.86 -20.21
N GLN A 554 6.62 16.64 -19.97
CA GLN A 554 7.67 17.65 -20.12
C GLN A 554 9.06 16.99 -20.29
N PRO A 555 10.02 17.64 -20.98
CA PRO A 555 11.28 17.01 -21.39
C PRO A 555 12.19 16.46 -20.27
N GLY A 556 12.20 17.09 -19.09
CA GLY A 556 12.94 16.61 -17.93
C GLY A 556 12.43 15.27 -17.38
N LEU A 557 11.13 15.00 -17.47
CA LEU A 557 10.54 13.72 -17.05
C LEU A 557 10.91 12.62 -18.03
N THR A 558 10.74 12.89 -19.33
CA THR A 558 11.12 11.99 -20.42
C THR A 558 12.60 11.60 -20.33
N THR A 559 13.45 12.55 -19.96
CA THR A 559 14.89 12.32 -19.71
C THR A 559 15.12 11.22 -18.66
N LEU A 560 14.38 11.20 -17.55
CA LEU A 560 14.53 10.14 -16.54
C LEU A 560 13.98 8.79 -17.02
N HIS A 561 12.87 8.76 -17.76
CA HIS A 561 12.36 7.53 -18.36
C HIS A 561 13.38 6.91 -19.34
N ILE A 562 14.05 7.73 -20.18
CA ILE A 562 15.13 7.27 -21.08
C ILE A 562 16.27 6.63 -20.27
N ILE A 563 16.70 7.26 -19.17
CA ILE A 563 17.79 6.72 -18.34
C ILE A 563 17.45 5.34 -17.76
N PHE A 564 16.25 5.16 -17.21
CA PHE A 564 15.86 3.88 -16.62
C PHE A 564 15.64 2.79 -17.68
N LEU A 565 15.14 3.15 -18.88
CA LEU A 565 15.09 2.23 -20.01
C LEU A 565 16.50 1.76 -20.41
N ARG A 566 17.45 2.68 -20.54
CA ARG A 566 18.83 2.35 -20.89
C ARG A 566 19.48 1.48 -19.82
N GLU A 567 19.25 1.78 -18.54
CA GLU A 567 19.79 0.97 -17.45
C GLU A 567 19.23 -0.45 -17.46
N HIS A 568 17.94 -0.62 -17.77
CA HIS A 568 17.36 -1.93 -18.01
C HIS A 568 18.11 -2.67 -19.13
N ASN A 569 18.17 -2.08 -20.33
CA ASN A 569 18.75 -2.74 -21.50
C ASN A 569 20.25 -3.02 -21.32
N ARG A 570 20.97 -2.18 -20.58
CA ARG A 570 22.36 -2.40 -20.19
C ARG A 570 22.51 -3.62 -19.27
N ILE A 571 21.68 -3.74 -18.23
CA ILE A 571 21.71 -4.88 -17.30
C ILE A 571 21.27 -6.17 -18.01
N ALA A 572 20.21 -6.12 -18.82
CA ALA A 572 19.71 -7.27 -19.57
C ALA A 572 20.78 -7.89 -20.49
N ARG A 573 21.51 -7.05 -21.25
CA ARG A 573 22.65 -7.49 -22.08
C ARG A 573 23.72 -8.19 -21.26
N GLN A 574 24.11 -7.60 -20.13
CA GLN A 574 25.15 -8.18 -19.27
C GLN A 574 24.69 -9.50 -18.62
N LEU A 575 23.42 -9.61 -18.21
CA LEU A 575 22.87 -10.86 -17.69
C LEU A 575 22.78 -11.95 -18.75
N GLN A 576 22.47 -11.59 -20.00
CA GLN A 576 22.48 -12.52 -21.13
C GLN A 576 23.88 -13.09 -21.38
N GLU A 577 24.92 -12.26 -21.29
CA GLU A 577 26.32 -12.69 -21.40
C GLU A 577 26.75 -13.58 -20.22
N ILE A 578 26.36 -13.23 -18.99
CA ILE A 578 26.71 -13.97 -17.76
C ILE A 578 25.97 -15.30 -17.67
N ASN A 579 24.72 -15.36 -18.12
CA ASN A 579 23.85 -16.53 -18.07
C ASN A 579 23.33 -16.91 -19.48
N PRO A 580 24.15 -17.51 -20.36
CA PRO A 580 23.75 -17.81 -21.75
C PRO A 580 22.55 -18.77 -21.87
N ASN A 581 22.22 -19.51 -20.82
CA ASN A 581 21.11 -20.47 -20.79
C ASN A 581 19.78 -19.85 -20.32
N TRP A 582 19.76 -18.59 -19.89
CA TRP A 582 18.52 -17.92 -19.53
C TRP A 582 17.72 -17.56 -20.78
N ASN A 583 16.42 -17.83 -20.75
CA ASN A 583 15.51 -17.39 -21.79
C ASN A 583 15.16 -15.89 -21.61
N ASP A 584 14.49 -15.33 -22.62
CA ASP A 584 14.06 -13.93 -22.63
C ASP A 584 13.31 -13.53 -21.34
N GLU A 585 12.30 -14.32 -20.95
CA GLU A 585 11.46 -14.03 -19.80
C GLU A 585 12.26 -13.99 -18.49
N LYS A 586 13.18 -14.93 -18.29
CA LYS A 586 14.04 -14.96 -17.10
C LYS A 586 14.94 -13.73 -17.04
N ILE A 587 15.57 -13.35 -18.16
CA ILE A 587 16.41 -12.15 -18.22
C ILE A 587 15.57 -10.89 -17.94
N TYR A 588 14.39 -10.79 -18.54
CA TYR A 588 13.48 -9.66 -18.32
C TYR A 588 13.07 -9.55 -16.85
N GLN A 589 12.59 -10.63 -16.22
CA GLN A 589 12.12 -10.59 -14.84
C GLN A 589 13.25 -10.34 -13.83
N GLU A 590 14.43 -10.93 -14.03
CA GLU A 590 15.59 -10.63 -13.17
C GLU A 590 16.04 -9.17 -13.33
N THR A 591 16.09 -8.66 -14.56
CA THR A 591 16.41 -7.25 -14.82
C THR A 591 15.37 -6.32 -14.19
N ARG A 592 14.07 -6.59 -14.38
CA ARG A 592 12.96 -5.87 -13.74
C ARG A 592 13.06 -5.86 -12.23
N LYS A 593 13.38 -7.00 -11.62
CA LYS A 593 13.58 -7.14 -10.18
C LYS A 593 14.77 -6.28 -9.70
N ILE A 594 15.89 -6.28 -10.43
CA ILE A 594 17.06 -5.46 -10.12
C ILE A 594 16.74 -3.96 -10.25
N ILE A 595 16.07 -3.53 -11.32
CA ILE A 595 15.69 -2.12 -11.52
C ILE A 595 14.73 -1.66 -10.42
N GLY A 596 13.73 -2.46 -10.06
CA GLY A 596 12.85 -2.16 -8.92
C GLY A 596 13.64 -2.00 -7.61
N ALA A 597 14.63 -2.86 -7.37
CA ALA A 597 15.51 -2.75 -6.20
C ALA A 597 16.40 -1.50 -6.21
N ILE A 598 16.97 -1.15 -7.37
CA ILE A 598 17.74 0.09 -7.57
C ILE A 598 16.85 1.31 -7.31
N PHE A 599 15.65 1.33 -7.86
CA PHE A 599 14.70 2.43 -7.69
C PHE A 599 14.32 2.59 -6.21
N GLN A 600 13.96 1.51 -5.52
CA GLN A 600 13.74 1.51 -4.07
C GLN A 600 14.98 2.01 -3.30
N HIS A 601 16.17 1.53 -3.66
CA HIS A 601 17.41 1.94 -3.00
C HIS A 601 17.64 3.45 -3.10
N ILE A 602 17.50 4.03 -4.29
CA ILE A 602 17.62 5.48 -4.52
C ILE A 602 16.58 6.25 -3.69
N VAL A 603 15.33 5.79 -3.69
CA VAL A 603 14.24 6.42 -2.92
C VAL A 603 14.59 6.49 -1.43
N TYR A 604 14.89 5.35 -0.80
CA TYR A 604 15.10 5.30 0.66
C TYR A 604 16.48 5.78 1.10
N ARG A 605 17.52 5.65 0.27
CA ARG A 605 18.89 6.06 0.63
C ARG A 605 19.20 7.50 0.30
N GLU A 606 18.78 7.97 -0.87
CA GLU A 606 19.25 9.23 -1.44
C GLU A 606 18.17 10.31 -1.42
N TYR A 607 16.96 9.99 -1.89
CA TYR A 607 15.88 10.97 -2.05
C TYR A 607 15.18 11.33 -0.74
N LEU A 608 14.57 10.35 -0.05
CA LEU A 608 13.77 10.62 1.16
C LEU A 608 14.52 11.39 2.27
N PRO A 609 15.81 11.15 2.54
CA PRO A 609 16.55 11.96 3.51
C PRO A 609 16.61 13.45 3.19
N LYS A 610 16.47 13.85 1.92
CA LYS A 610 16.41 15.26 1.51
C LYS A 610 15.07 15.90 1.81
N LEU A 611 14.00 15.10 1.82
CA LEU A 611 12.63 15.54 2.06
C LEU A 611 12.34 15.64 3.56
N ILE A 612 12.54 14.54 4.29
CA ILE A 612 12.06 14.43 5.69
C ILE A 612 13.20 14.50 6.73
N GLY A 613 14.46 14.53 6.28
CA GLY A 613 15.62 14.63 7.14
C GLY A 613 16.03 13.32 7.84
N GLN A 614 17.29 13.23 8.26
CA GLN A 614 17.88 12.02 8.82
C GLN A 614 17.21 11.55 10.12
N LYS A 615 16.77 12.47 10.98
CA LYS A 615 16.11 12.15 12.25
C LYS A 615 14.85 11.32 12.04
N GLU A 616 14.00 11.73 11.10
CA GLU A 616 12.75 11.01 10.82
C GLU A 616 12.99 9.72 10.05
N MET A 617 14.01 9.69 9.16
CA MET A 617 14.43 8.46 8.50
C MET A 617 14.79 7.36 9.51
N ILE A 618 15.50 7.70 10.59
CA ILE A 618 15.85 6.77 11.68
C ILE A 618 14.60 6.39 12.49
N LYS A 619 13.83 7.39 12.93
CA LYS A 619 12.64 7.21 13.78
C LYS A 619 11.59 6.28 13.15
N HIS A 620 11.46 6.31 11.82
CA HIS A 620 10.48 5.51 11.09
C HIS A 620 11.06 4.24 10.44
N ASP A 621 12.31 3.85 10.77
CA ASP A 621 13.02 2.68 10.19
C ASP A 621 13.02 2.71 8.65
N LEU A 622 13.22 3.89 8.05
CA LEU A 622 13.20 4.09 6.60
C LEU A 622 14.57 3.87 5.97
N LEU A 623 15.66 4.10 6.71
CA LEU A 623 17.01 3.89 6.21
C LEU A 623 17.23 2.43 5.75
N PRO A 624 17.89 2.23 4.59
CA PRO A 624 18.40 0.92 4.22
C PRO A 624 19.35 0.35 5.27
N LYS A 625 19.40 -0.98 5.39
CA LYS A 625 20.37 -1.64 6.26
C LYS A 625 21.77 -1.57 5.64
N SER A 626 22.79 -1.48 6.49
CA SER A 626 24.19 -1.58 6.04
C SER A 626 24.62 -3.01 5.71
N SER A 627 23.97 -4.01 6.32
CA SER A 627 24.23 -5.44 6.11
C SER A 627 23.01 -6.28 6.50
N GLY A 628 22.99 -7.55 6.09
CA GLY A 628 21.90 -8.47 6.43
C GLY A 628 20.59 -8.15 5.70
N TYR A 629 19.48 -8.64 6.26
CA TYR A 629 18.13 -8.47 5.72
C TYR A 629 17.27 -7.55 6.61
N TYR A 630 16.28 -6.92 6.01
CA TYR A 630 15.15 -6.29 6.67
C TYR A 630 14.14 -7.38 7.05
N THR A 631 13.71 -7.43 8.32
CA THR A 631 12.90 -8.53 8.88
C THR A 631 11.52 -8.07 9.34
N ASN A 632 11.14 -6.83 9.02
CA ASN A 632 9.93 -6.19 9.55
C ASN A 632 8.78 -6.15 8.53
N TYR A 633 8.77 -7.05 7.52
CA TYR A 633 7.62 -7.17 6.63
C TYR A 633 6.37 -7.61 7.40
N ASP A 634 5.24 -6.93 7.17
CA ASP A 634 3.98 -7.16 7.87
C ASP A 634 2.87 -7.61 6.91
N SER A 635 2.50 -8.89 6.98
CA SER A 635 1.47 -9.50 6.15
C SER A 635 0.04 -9.06 6.46
N ASN A 636 -0.19 -8.26 7.52
CA ASN A 636 -1.48 -7.62 7.78
C ASN A 636 -1.51 -6.16 7.35
N CYS A 637 -0.38 -5.63 6.87
CA CYS A 637 -0.31 -4.25 6.47
C CYS A 637 -0.80 -4.05 5.03
N ASP A 638 -1.55 -2.97 4.85
CA ASP A 638 -2.02 -2.46 3.58
C ASP A 638 -1.10 -1.36 3.06
N ALA A 639 -0.51 -1.53 1.86
CA ALA A 639 0.38 -0.57 1.21
C ALA A 639 -0.35 0.56 0.45
N SER A 640 -1.68 0.47 0.29
CA SER A 640 -2.45 1.36 -0.59
C SER A 640 -2.18 2.85 -0.34
N ILE A 641 -2.00 3.61 -1.42
CA ILE A 641 -1.78 5.06 -1.33
C ILE A 641 -2.97 5.75 -0.66
N SER A 642 -2.69 6.72 0.21
CA SER A 642 -3.73 7.50 0.88
C SER A 642 -4.17 8.73 0.09
N HIS A 643 -5.44 9.12 0.21
CA HIS A 643 -5.96 10.36 -0.42
C HIS A 643 -5.13 11.62 -0.11
N PRO A 644 -4.80 11.94 1.16
CA PRO A 644 -3.99 13.12 1.45
C PRO A 644 -2.59 13.06 0.83
N PHE A 645 -2.03 11.87 0.62
CA PHE A 645 -0.75 11.72 -0.09
C PHE A 645 -0.89 12.08 -1.57
N ALA A 646 -1.86 11.48 -2.28
CA ALA A 646 -2.05 11.62 -3.72
C ALA A 646 -2.58 13.02 -4.15
N THR A 647 -3.31 13.71 -3.27
CA THR A 647 -3.99 14.97 -3.61
C THR A 647 -3.33 16.22 -3.03
N ALA A 648 -2.47 16.09 -2.02
CA ALA A 648 -1.86 17.22 -1.34
C ALA A 648 -0.38 16.99 -1.00
N ALA A 649 -0.07 16.07 -0.09
CA ALA A 649 1.26 16.01 0.54
C ALA A 649 2.39 15.73 -0.45
N PHE A 650 2.21 14.81 -1.40
CA PHE A 650 3.25 14.50 -2.38
C PHE A 650 3.28 15.47 -3.57
N ARG A 651 2.33 16.42 -3.63
CA ARG A 651 2.32 17.52 -4.59
C ARG A 651 3.22 18.69 -4.18
N PHE A 652 3.94 18.57 -3.06
CA PHE A 652 4.96 19.54 -2.64
C PHE A 652 6.00 19.79 -3.75
N GLY A 653 6.23 18.83 -4.65
CA GLY A 653 7.12 19.02 -5.80
C GLY A 653 6.75 20.22 -6.67
N HIS A 654 5.50 20.68 -6.66
CA HIS A 654 5.05 21.81 -7.46
C HIS A 654 5.66 23.16 -7.04
N THR A 655 6.04 23.35 -5.76
CA THR A 655 6.80 24.54 -5.34
C THR A 655 8.26 24.49 -5.82
N LEU A 656 8.79 23.30 -6.10
CA LEU A 656 10.18 23.12 -6.54
C LEU A 656 10.39 23.39 -8.05
N ILE A 657 9.32 23.64 -8.82
CA ILE A 657 9.32 23.79 -10.27
C ILE A 657 9.88 25.15 -10.69
N ARG A 658 10.84 25.14 -11.61
CA ARG A 658 11.31 26.36 -12.31
C ARG A 658 10.50 26.58 -13.58
N ARG A 659 10.34 27.85 -13.99
CA ARG A 659 9.86 28.15 -15.36
C ARG A 659 10.88 27.73 -16.42
N TYR A 660 12.15 28.08 -16.23
CA TYR A 660 13.21 27.86 -17.20
C TYR A 660 14.11 26.70 -16.76
N PHE A 661 14.19 25.65 -17.57
CA PHE A 661 15.03 24.48 -17.33
C PHE A 661 16.38 24.69 -18.04
N PRO A 662 17.48 24.92 -17.32
CA PRO A 662 18.78 25.16 -17.96
C PRO A 662 19.27 23.93 -18.70
N ARG A 663 20.05 24.16 -19.77
CA ARG A 663 20.77 23.13 -20.51
C ARG A 663 22.26 23.31 -20.27
N LEU A 664 22.94 22.28 -19.78
CA LEU A 664 24.36 22.34 -19.46
C LEU A 664 25.20 21.38 -20.30
N ASP A 665 26.46 21.74 -20.52
CA ASP A 665 27.48 20.93 -21.17
C ASP A 665 28.15 19.97 -20.18
N PRO A 666 28.96 18.99 -20.62
CA PRO A 666 29.66 18.08 -19.71
C PRO A 666 30.67 18.73 -18.75
N ARG A 667 30.93 20.04 -18.91
CA ARG A 667 31.75 20.87 -17.99
C ARG A 667 30.86 21.73 -17.08
N TYR A 668 29.55 21.45 -17.03
CA TYR A 668 28.55 22.17 -16.25
C TYR A 668 28.46 23.67 -16.60
N LYS A 669 28.75 24.03 -17.86
CA LYS A 669 28.53 25.39 -18.40
C LYS A 669 27.25 25.41 -19.22
N ASN A 670 26.61 26.58 -19.32
CA ASN A 670 25.44 26.76 -20.18
C ASN A 670 25.76 26.31 -21.62
N TYR A 671 24.97 25.37 -22.14
CA TYR A 671 25.15 24.79 -23.47
C TYR A 671 24.33 25.54 -24.52
N SER A 672 23.06 25.80 -24.22
CA SER A 672 22.14 26.53 -25.09
C SER A 672 21.12 27.32 -24.25
N LEU A 673 20.16 27.96 -24.92
CA LEU A 673 19.03 28.60 -24.24
C LEU A 673 18.30 27.58 -23.34
N PRO A 674 17.82 28.01 -22.17
CA PRO A 674 17.01 27.15 -21.31
C PRO A 674 15.67 26.83 -21.97
N ILE A 675 15.10 25.68 -21.62
CA ILE A 675 13.75 25.30 -22.03
C ILE A 675 12.75 26.12 -21.22
N ASP A 676 11.90 26.92 -21.88
CA ASP A 676 10.73 27.53 -21.22
C ASP A 676 9.65 26.46 -21.07
N LEU A 677 9.31 26.13 -19.81
CA LEU A 677 8.32 25.13 -19.49
C LEU A 677 6.93 25.47 -20.06
N VAL A 678 6.59 26.77 -20.11
CA VAL A 678 5.31 27.25 -20.68
C VAL A 678 5.13 26.76 -22.11
N GLU A 679 6.20 26.80 -22.89
CA GLU A 679 6.17 26.40 -24.30
C GLU A 679 6.39 24.89 -24.48
N ASN A 680 6.77 24.14 -23.43
CA ASN A 680 7.26 22.77 -23.56
C ASN A 680 6.51 21.71 -22.75
N PHE A 681 5.30 22.03 -22.28
CA PHE A 681 4.34 20.97 -21.92
C PHE A 681 3.96 20.18 -23.18
N ASN A 682 3.92 18.85 -23.07
CA ASN A 682 3.56 17.91 -24.14
C ASN A 682 4.34 18.10 -25.46
N ASN A 683 5.52 18.72 -25.40
CA ASN A 683 6.37 18.93 -26.55
C ASN A 683 7.74 18.30 -26.38
N MET A 684 7.98 17.26 -27.17
CA MET A 684 9.23 16.52 -27.13
C MET A 684 10.31 17.06 -28.06
N GLU A 685 10.08 18.14 -28.81
CA GLU A 685 11.08 18.77 -29.71
C GLU A 685 12.45 18.95 -29.04
N GLU A 686 12.45 19.37 -27.77
CA GLU A 686 13.65 19.58 -26.97
C GLU A 686 14.46 18.29 -26.73
N ILE A 687 13.81 17.12 -26.69
CA ILE A 687 14.47 15.80 -26.62
C ILE A 687 15.16 15.46 -27.95
N TYR A 688 14.53 15.81 -29.08
CA TYR A 688 15.05 15.57 -30.44
C TYR A 688 16.11 16.60 -30.87
N ASN A 689 16.20 17.75 -30.21
CA ASN A 689 17.05 18.86 -30.63
C ASN A 689 18.55 18.61 -30.36
N GLU A 690 19.21 17.92 -31.28
CA GLU A 690 20.66 17.65 -31.23
C GLU A 690 21.50 18.93 -31.16
N ARG A 691 21.12 19.99 -31.87
CA ARG A 691 21.84 21.27 -31.88
C ARG A 691 21.85 21.94 -30.51
N ALA A 692 20.78 21.76 -29.73
CA ALA A 692 20.66 22.22 -28.35
C ALA A 692 21.15 21.19 -27.32
N GLY A 693 21.74 20.06 -27.76
CA GLY A 693 22.36 19.06 -26.89
C GLY A 693 21.39 18.00 -26.36
N GLY A 694 20.21 17.86 -26.99
CA GLY A 694 19.23 16.80 -26.75
C GLY A 694 18.88 16.59 -25.27
N PHE A 695 18.49 15.35 -24.92
CA PHE A 695 18.15 14.97 -23.54
C PHE A 695 19.35 15.02 -22.57
N GLU A 696 20.59 14.84 -23.06
CA GLU A 696 21.78 14.83 -22.20
C GLU A 696 22.04 16.21 -21.56
N SER A 697 21.88 17.29 -22.34
CA SER A 697 22.01 18.66 -21.81
C SER A 697 20.94 19.02 -20.78
N ILE A 698 19.73 18.44 -20.92
CA ILE A 698 18.62 18.59 -19.98
C ILE A 698 18.97 17.87 -18.68
N LEU A 699 19.45 16.62 -18.76
CA LEU A 699 19.91 15.85 -17.59
C LEU A 699 20.99 16.62 -16.82
N LEU A 700 21.99 17.13 -17.53
CA LEU A 700 23.07 17.92 -16.93
C LEU A 700 22.54 19.18 -16.26
N GLY A 701 21.54 19.84 -16.85
CA GLY A 701 20.81 20.95 -16.24
C GLY A 701 20.10 20.58 -14.95
N LEU A 702 19.42 19.43 -14.91
CA LEU A 702 18.72 18.94 -13.72
C LEU A 702 19.67 18.68 -12.54
N ILE A 703 20.84 18.09 -12.80
CA ILE A 703 21.83 17.78 -11.75
C ILE A 703 22.79 18.95 -11.47
N GLY A 704 22.89 19.93 -12.36
CA GLY A 704 23.86 21.02 -12.26
C GLY A 704 23.29 22.35 -11.78
N THR A 705 21.97 22.49 -11.70
CA THR A 705 21.30 23.73 -11.30
C THR A 705 20.40 23.54 -10.09
N LYS A 706 20.08 24.63 -9.39
CA LYS A 706 19.29 24.59 -8.15
C LYS A 706 17.82 24.32 -8.44
N ALA A 707 17.12 23.62 -7.55
CA ALA A 707 15.66 23.61 -7.50
C ALA A 707 15.14 24.97 -7.00
N MET A 708 13.84 25.24 -7.21
CA MET A 708 13.15 26.25 -6.40
C MET A 708 13.07 25.80 -4.93
N ALA A 709 12.88 26.74 -4.02
CA ALA A 709 12.74 26.46 -2.60
C ALA A 709 11.40 25.76 -2.31
N PHE A 710 11.35 24.99 -1.22
CA PHE A 710 10.07 24.53 -0.67
C PHE A 710 9.48 25.67 0.15
N ASP A 711 8.49 26.35 -0.43
CA ASP A 711 7.73 27.42 0.22
C ASP A 711 6.34 27.55 -0.43
N ARG A 712 5.57 28.57 -0.05
CA ARG A 712 4.26 28.81 -0.64
C ARG A 712 4.31 29.39 -2.05
N HIS A 713 5.46 29.77 -2.59
CA HIS A 713 5.58 30.41 -3.89
C HIS A 713 5.68 29.39 -5.01
N ILE A 714 4.95 29.64 -6.10
CA ILE A 714 4.83 28.71 -7.23
C ILE A 714 4.84 29.52 -8.51
N THR A 715 5.60 29.05 -9.51
CA THR A 715 5.76 29.78 -10.77
C THR A 715 4.47 29.88 -11.58
N ASP A 716 4.28 31.01 -12.25
CA ASP A 716 3.17 31.25 -13.16
C ASP A 716 3.17 30.29 -14.36
N ALA A 717 4.30 29.63 -14.65
CA ALA A 717 4.36 28.59 -15.68
C ALA A 717 3.34 27.46 -15.44
N VAL A 718 3.06 27.13 -14.18
CA VAL A 718 2.04 26.12 -13.82
C VAL A 718 0.78 26.73 -13.19
N ARG A 719 0.83 28.00 -12.73
CA ARG A 719 -0.31 28.68 -12.11
C ARG A 719 -1.22 29.41 -13.10
N ASN A 720 -0.70 29.84 -14.24
CA ASN A 720 -1.45 30.57 -15.27
C ASN A 720 -1.33 29.94 -16.67
N HIS A 721 -0.25 29.19 -16.89
CA HIS A 721 0.15 28.73 -18.22
C HIS A 721 0.23 27.20 -18.35
N LEU A 722 -0.28 26.44 -17.38
CA LEU A 722 -0.27 24.98 -17.46
C LEU A 722 -1.02 24.54 -18.74
N PHE A 723 -0.35 23.81 -19.63
CA PHE A 723 -0.86 23.40 -20.94
C PHE A 723 -1.40 24.53 -21.82
N GLY A 724 -0.93 25.77 -21.62
CA GLY A 724 -1.34 26.89 -22.46
C GLY A 724 -1.05 26.63 -23.94
N ILE A 725 -1.97 27.06 -24.80
CA ILE A 725 -1.80 27.01 -26.25
C ILE A 725 -0.77 28.07 -26.65
N ARG A 726 0.28 27.64 -27.36
CA ARG A 726 1.37 28.52 -27.76
C ARG A 726 0.89 29.69 -28.59
N GLY A 727 1.37 30.88 -28.23
CA GLY A 727 1.00 32.12 -28.93
C GLY A 727 -0.45 32.55 -28.74
N LEU A 728 -1.28 31.81 -27.99
CA LEU A 728 -2.63 32.20 -27.61
C LEU A 728 -2.66 32.62 -26.14
N PRO A 729 -2.74 33.93 -25.84
CA PRO A 729 -2.79 34.41 -24.47
C PRO A 729 -3.96 33.82 -23.69
N LEU A 730 -3.80 33.74 -22.36
CA LEU A 730 -4.85 33.32 -21.43
C LEU A 730 -5.38 31.90 -21.65
N SER A 731 -4.73 31.04 -22.42
CA SER A 731 -5.29 29.73 -22.77
C SER A 731 -4.93 28.59 -21.78
N GLY A 732 -4.10 28.87 -20.77
CA GLY A 732 -3.61 27.86 -19.81
C GLY A 732 -4.51 27.64 -18.59
N PHE A 733 -4.07 26.71 -17.73
CA PHE A 733 -4.69 26.37 -16.45
C PHE A 733 -3.87 26.80 -15.24
N ASP A 734 -4.50 26.68 -14.08
CA ASP A 734 -3.92 26.84 -12.76
C ASP A 734 -3.81 25.49 -12.04
N LEU A 735 -2.60 24.91 -12.04
CA LEU A 735 -2.29 23.64 -11.38
C LEU A 735 -2.63 23.65 -9.88
N ILE A 736 -2.54 24.81 -9.25
CA ILE A 736 -2.72 24.94 -7.79
C ILE A 736 -4.19 25.00 -7.44
N ALA A 737 -4.98 25.71 -8.25
CA ALA A 737 -6.42 25.63 -8.16
C ALA A 737 -6.91 24.18 -8.42
N LEU A 738 -6.32 23.48 -9.41
CA LEU A 738 -6.62 22.06 -9.66
C LEU A 738 -6.27 21.17 -8.46
N ASN A 739 -5.15 21.41 -7.77
CA ASN A 739 -4.76 20.68 -6.55
C ASN A 739 -5.81 20.83 -5.43
N ILE A 740 -6.23 22.07 -5.15
CA ILE A 740 -7.23 22.37 -4.12
C ILE A 740 -8.56 21.70 -4.46
N LEU A 741 -9.05 21.88 -5.69
CA LEU A 741 -10.30 21.26 -6.14
C LEU A 741 -10.23 19.73 -6.12
N ARG A 742 -9.09 19.14 -6.47
CA ARG A 742 -8.88 17.69 -6.43
C ARG A 742 -8.95 17.16 -5.00
N ALA A 743 -8.37 17.85 -4.01
CA ALA A 743 -8.49 17.48 -2.61
C ALA A 743 -9.94 17.56 -2.10
N ARG A 744 -10.68 18.63 -2.48
CA ARG A 744 -12.12 18.76 -2.18
C ARG A 744 -12.96 17.67 -2.84
N ASP A 745 -12.69 17.34 -4.10
CA ASP A 745 -13.33 16.24 -4.85
C ASP A 745 -13.11 14.87 -4.18
N HIS A 746 -11.93 14.66 -3.58
CA HIS A 746 -11.56 13.45 -2.85
C HIS A 746 -12.02 13.44 -1.39
N GLY A 747 -12.78 14.45 -0.94
CA GLY A 747 -13.27 14.54 0.43
C GLY A 747 -12.15 14.59 1.48
N VAL A 748 -11.00 15.17 1.13
CA VAL A 748 -9.84 15.28 2.04
C VAL A 748 -10.12 16.32 3.12
N GLN A 749 -9.74 16.01 4.35
CA GLN A 749 -9.93 16.87 5.52
C GLN A 749 -9.07 18.13 5.43
N THR A 750 -9.45 19.13 6.22
CA THR A 750 -8.73 20.41 6.30
C THR A 750 -7.35 20.26 6.93
N TYR A 751 -6.49 21.24 6.70
CA TYR A 751 -5.14 21.30 7.26
C TYR A 751 -5.13 21.14 8.78
N ASN A 752 -6.02 21.83 9.51
CA ASN A 752 -6.07 21.77 10.97
C ASN A 752 -6.45 20.37 11.50
N SER A 753 -7.28 19.63 10.75
CA SER A 753 -7.61 18.24 11.07
C SER A 753 -6.40 17.31 10.90
N PHE A 754 -5.57 17.55 9.88
CA PHE A 754 -4.34 16.78 9.68
C PHE A 754 -3.23 17.14 10.66
N ARG A 755 -3.17 18.38 11.17
CA ARG A 755 -2.29 18.73 12.29
C ARG A 755 -2.54 17.80 13.48
N GLU A 756 -3.79 17.72 13.92
CA GLU A 756 -4.21 16.86 15.02
C GLU A 756 -3.93 15.38 14.75
N PHE A 757 -4.26 14.88 13.55
CA PHE A 757 -3.96 13.50 13.13
C PHE A 757 -2.45 13.18 13.17
N CYS A 758 -1.61 14.17 12.86
CA CYS A 758 -0.15 14.05 12.89
C CYS A 758 0.45 14.26 14.30
N GLY A 759 -0.38 14.50 15.32
CA GLY A 759 0.07 14.74 16.70
C GLY A 759 0.56 16.17 16.95
N LEU A 760 0.32 17.09 16.02
CA LEU A 760 0.51 18.53 16.23
C LEU A 760 -0.71 19.11 16.95
N THR A 761 -0.52 20.23 17.64
CA THR A 761 -1.63 20.91 18.32
C THR A 761 -2.61 21.48 17.30
N ARG A 762 -3.89 21.18 17.47
CA ARG A 762 -4.96 21.83 16.69
C ARG A 762 -4.97 23.33 16.98
N ALA A 763 -4.92 24.17 15.94
CA ALA A 763 -5.11 25.61 16.09
C ALA A 763 -6.53 25.90 16.60
N ARG A 764 -6.64 26.85 17.52
CA ARG A 764 -7.90 27.40 18.05
C ARG A 764 -8.08 28.89 17.70
N ASN A 765 -7.07 29.49 17.10
CA ASN A 765 -7.05 30.84 16.57
C ASN A 765 -5.90 30.95 15.56
N TRP A 766 -5.87 32.06 14.80
CA TRP A 766 -4.81 32.31 13.82
C TRP A 766 -3.40 32.42 14.42
N ALA A 767 -3.27 32.93 15.65
CA ALA A 767 -1.97 33.09 16.30
C ALA A 767 -1.31 31.75 16.67
N ASP A 768 -2.10 30.69 16.86
CA ASP A 768 -1.59 29.33 17.11
C ASP A 768 -0.81 28.74 15.92
N LEU A 769 -0.90 29.35 14.72
CA LEU A 769 -0.15 28.95 13.52
C LEU A 769 1.26 29.58 13.44
N ASN A 770 1.60 30.52 14.31
CA ASN A 770 2.89 31.23 14.27
C ASN A 770 4.12 30.35 14.53
N ASN A 771 3.91 29.17 15.14
CA ASN A 771 4.98 28.22 15.38
C ASN A 771 5.39 27.53 14.07
N GLU A 772 4.42 27.20 13.22
CA GLU A 772 4.61 26.48 11.97
C GLU A 772 4.77 27.39 10.77
N MET A 773 4.13 28.57 10.75
CA MET A 773 4.10 29.46 9.58
C MET A 773 4.72 30.82 9.92
N ASP A 774 5.22 31.55 8.92
CA ASP A 774 5.60 32.96 9.11
C ASP A 774 4.36 33.87 9.09
N GLN A 775 4.50 35.05 9.71
CA GLN A 775 3.41 36.01 9.85
C GLN A 775 2.82 36.45 8.49
N THR A 776 3.65 36.61 7.45
CA THR A 776 3.17 37.04 6.13
C THR A 776 2.34 35.95 5.44
N THR A 777 2.63 34.68 5.73
CA THR A 777 1.86 33.54 5.26
C THR A 777 0.52 33.44 5.99
N ILE A 778 0.49 33.69 7.30
CA ILE A 778 -0.77 33.74 8.07
C ILE A 778 -1.65 34.88 7.56
N GLU A 779 -1.09 36.07 7.31
CA GLU A 779 -1.82 37.21 6.73
C GLU A 779 -2.38 36.89 5.34
N ALA A 780 -1.61 36.18 4.50
CA ALA A 780 -2.09 35.73 3.19
C ALA A 780 -3.27 34.74 3.32
N LEU A 781 -3.20 33.80 4.27
CA LEU A 781 -4.29 32.87 4.56
C LEU A 781 -5.53 33.61 5.10
N GLN A 782 -5.35 34.54 6.02
CA GLN A 782 -6.42 35.39 6.58
C GLN A 782 -7.12 36.26 5.53
N SER A 783 -6.39 36.66 4.47
CA SER A 783 -6.96 37.46 3.39
C SER A 783 -7.99 36.71 2.55
N VAL A 784 -8.01 35.37 2.63
CA VAL A 784 -8.87 34.53 1.78
C VAL A 784 -9.75 33.57 2.57
N TYR A 785 -9.27 32.98 3.67
CA TYR A 785 -10.07 32.11 4.53
C TYR A 785 -10.64 32.89 5.71
N GLU A 786 -11.95 32.75 5.96
CA GLU A 786 -12.60 33.35 7.13
C GLU A 786 -12.12 32.69 8.44
N SER A 787 -11.86 31.39 8.41
CA SER A 787 -11.43 30.61 9.57
C SER A 787 -10.21 29.75 9.25
N TYR A 788 -9.31 29.62 10.23
CA TYR A 788 -8.16 28.71 10.19
C TYR A 788 -8.60 27.23 10.11
N GLU A 789 -9.86 26.92 10.48
CA GLU A 789 -10.44 25.58 10.37
C GLU A 789 -10.70 25.16 8.92
N ASP A 790 -10.86 26.12 8.01
CA ASP A 790 -11.27 25.88 6.63
C ASP A 790 -10.12 25.70 5.64
N ILE A 791 -8.88 25.91 6.08
CA ILE A 791 -7.67 25.85 5.25
C ILE A 791 -7.61 24.47 4.56
N ASP A 792 -7.60 24.46 3.23
CA ASP A 792 -7.45 23.23 2.46
C ASP A 792 -6.05 22.62 2.70
N LEU A 793 -5.94 21.30 2.63
CA LEU A 793 -4.71 20.61 3.06
C LEU A 793 -3.47 21.06 2.27
N PHE A 794 -3.55 21.14 0.93
CA PHE A 794 -2.42 21.53 0.09
C PHE A 794 -1.84 22.92 0.43
N PRO A 795 -2.62 24.02 0.37
CA PRO A 795 -2.11 25.35 0.70
C PRO A 795 -1.62 25.45 2.15
N GLY A 796 -2.23 24.73 3.10
CA GLY A 796 -1.75 24.64 4.47
C GLY A 796 -0.37 23.98 4.58
N LEU A 797 -0.18 22.81 3.97
CA LEU A 797 1.06 22.04 4.06
C LEU A 797 2.28 22.78 3.47
N ILE A 798 2.13 23.39 2.29
CA ILE A 798 3.27 24.09 1.65
C ILE A 798 3.53 25.49 2.24
N SER A 799 2.66 25.96 3.12
CA SER A 799 2.81 27.20 3.88
C SER A 799 3.57 27.01 5.20
N GLU A 800 3.79 25.76 5.63
CA GLU A 800 4.60 25.48 6.81
C GLU A 800 6.08 25.76 6.56
N ARG A 801 6.77 26.18 7.63
CA ARG A 801 8.24 26.23 7.66
C ARG A 801 8.77 24.82 7.45
N PRO A 802 9.81 24.65 6.62
CA PRO A 802 10.44 23.35 6.45
C PRO A 802 10.93 22.80 7.80
N MET A 803 10.34 21.70 8.25
CA MET A 803 10.77 20.95 9.42
C MET A 803 11.25 19.54 9.03
N PRO A 804 12.24 18.97 9.72
CA PRO A 804 12.49 17.53 9.67
C PRO A 804 11.27 16.80 10.26
N GLY A 805 10.41 16.20 9.44
CA GLY A 805 9.09 15.70 9.87
C GLY A 805 8.46 14.66 8.94
N ALA A 806 7.73 13.69 9.51
CA ALA A 806 7.45 12.36 8.95
C ALA A 806 6.50 12.26 7.75
N LEU A 807 6.75 11.25 6.90
CA LEU A 807 5.83 10.78 5.86
C LEU A 807 5.48 9.29 6.10
N LYS A 808 4.35 9.05 6.78
CA LYS A 808 3.87 7.68 7.16
C LYS A 808 3.62 6.77 5.95
N GLN A 809 3.37 7.32 4.76
CA GLN A 809 3.13 6.54 3.54
C GLN A 809 4.36 5.70 3.15
N PHE A 810 5.57 6.29 3.07
CA PHE A 810 6.78 5.53 2.70
C PHE A 810 7.12 4.43 3.69
N GLN A 811 6.81 4.61 4.98
CA GLN A 811 6.96 3.54 5.96
C GLN A 811 6.06 2.33 5.62
N ARG A 812 4.82 2.58 5.18
CA ARG A 812 3.93 1.51 4.69
C ARG A 812 4.46 0.89 3.40
N LEU A 813 4.94 1.70 2.46
CA LEU A 813 5.50 1.18 1.20
C LEU A 813 6.71 0.27 1.42
N LYS A 814 7.51 0.51 2.48
CA LYS A 814 8.60 -0.38 2.90
C LYS A 814 8.10 -1.62 3.65
N ARG A 815 7.27 -1.42 4.67
CA ARG A 815 6.87 -2.46 5.64
C ARG A 815 5.87 -3.47 5.05
N CYS A 816 5.07 -3.04 4.09
CA CYS A 816 3.90 -3.79 3.62
C CYS A 816 4.16 -4.40 2.24
N ASP A 817 5.39 -4.29 1.75
CA ASP A 817 5.84 -4.83 0.48
C ASP A 817 6.67 -6.11 0.70
N ARG A 818 6.09 -7.26 0.35
CA ARG A 818 6.76 -8.57 0.46
C ARG A 818 8.07 -8.60 -0.32
N PHE A 819 8.14 -7.84 -1.41
CA PHE A 819 9.25 -7.79 -2.34
C PHE A 819 10.15 -6.56 -2.11
N TYR A 820 10.02 -5.86 -0.97
CA TYR A 820 10.99 -4.81 -0.61
C TYR A 820 12.40 -5.38 -0.71
N TYR A 821 13.31 -4.67 -1.39
CA TYR A 821 14.53 -5.29 -1.90
C TYR A 821 15.41 -5.90 -0.80
N GLU A 822 15.40 -5.37 0.44
CA GLU A 822 16.18 -5.91 1.55
C GLU A 822 15.48 -7.02 2.36
N ASN A 823 14.23 -7.37 2.03
CA ASN A 823 13.41 -8.25 2.86
C ASN A 823 13.99 -9.67 3.00
N ASP A 824 13.67 -10.36 4.10
CA ASP A 824 14.21 -11.68 4.43
C ASP A 824 13.38 -12.87 3.92
N VAL A 825 12.26 -12.58 3.24
CA VAL A 825 11.32 -13.56 2.68
C VAL A 825 12.02 -14.49 1.69
N PRO A 826 12.18 -15.79 2.00
CA PRO A 826 13.06 -16.70 1.27
C PRO A 826 12.79 -16.81 -0.24
N GLU A 827 11.53 -16.75 -0.65
CA GLU A 827 11.09 -16.97 -2.03
C GLU A 827 11.41 -15.77 -2.94
N VAL A 828 11.52 -14.57 -2.38
CA VAL A 828 11.64 -13.32 -3.16
C VAL A 828 12.93 -12.54 -2.90
N ARG A 829 13.63 -12.80 -1.79
CA ARG A 829 14.83 -12.05 -1.42
C ARG A 829 15.96 -12.20 -2.44
N PHE A 830 16.82 -11.19 -2.49
CA PHE A 830 18.13 -11.30 -3.10
C PHE A 830 19.08 -12.06 -2.16
N SER A 831 20.16 -12.64 -2.70
CA SER A 831 21.24 -13.15 -1.84
C SER A 831 21.97 -12.00 -1.14
N LEU A 832 22.70 -12.27 -0.05
CA LEU A 832 23.49 -11.23 0.63
C LEU A 832 24.57 -10.61 -0.27
N GLU A 833 25.14 -11.40 -1.19
CA GLU A 833 26.11 -10.90 -2.17
C GLU A 833 25.42 -9.94 -3.14
N GLN A 834 24.26 -10.31 -3.68
CA GLN A 834 23.45 -9.45 -4.55
C GLN A 834 23.02 -8.16 -3.84
N LEU A 835 22.56 -8.23 -2.60
CA LEU A 835 22.21 -7.04 -1.80
C LEU A 835 23.41 -6.12 -1.57
N THR A 836 24.59 -6.71 -1.35
CA THR A 836 25.82 -5.92 -1.19
C THR A 836 26.12 -5.14 -2.45
N GLU A 837 25.90 -5.72 -3.63
CA GLU A 837 26.07 -5.04 -4.91
C GLU A 837 25.01 -3.94 -5.14
N ILE A 838 23.73 -4.20 -4.84
CA ILE A 838 22.66 -3.18 -4.95
C ILE A 838 22.95 -1.99 -4.04
N ARG A 839 23.41 -2.23 -2.80
CA ARG A 839 23.73 -1.17 -1.82
C ARG A 839 24.94 -0.30 -2.22
N LYS A 840 25.73 -0.68 -3.22
CA LYS A 840 26.82 0.16 -3.74
C LYS A 840 26.32 1.23 -4.70
N ILE A 841 25.17 1.01 -5.34
CA ILE A 841 24.66 1.90 -6.38
C ILE A 841 24.32 3.27 -5.79
N GLN A 842 24.74 4.29 -6.52
CA GLN A 842 24.34 5.69 -6.36
C GLN A 842 23.63 6.12 -7.64
N PHE A 843 22.67 7.04 -7.56
CA PHE A 843 21.95 7.48 -8.75
C PHE A 843 22.89 8.11 -9.80
N GLY A 844 23.92 8.82 -9.36
CA GLY A 844 24.98 9.34 -10.25
C GLY A 844 25.76 8.25 -10.99
N SER A 845 25.96 7.07 -10.40
CA SER A 845 26.58 5.93 -11.09
C SER A 845 25.73 5.41 -12.24
N ILE A 846 24.41 5.52 -12.16
CA ILE A 846 23.51 5.11 -13.24
C ILE A 846 23.66 6.07 -14.42
N PHE A 847 23.73 7.39 -14.16
CA PHE A 847 23.97 8.36 -15.23
C PHE A 847 25.32 8.12 -15.93
N CYS A 848 26.39 7.88 -15.18
CA CYS A 848 27.70 7.55 -15.76
C CYS A 848 27.71 6.31 -16.66
N GLN A 849 26.81 5.35 -16.43
CA GLN A 849 26.73 4.12 -17.21
C GLN A 849 25.82 4.23 -18.44
N ASN A 850 24.93 5.23 -18.49
CA ASN A 850 23.92 5.36 -19.52
C ASN A 850 24.05 6.64 -20.37
N VAL A 851 25.00 7.53 -20.03
CA VAL A 851 25.23 8.82 -20.68
C VAL A 851 26.70 8.93 -21.11
N PRO A 852 27.05 8.56 -22.36
CA PRO A 852 28.45 8.51 -22.81
C PRO A 852 29.20 9.83 -22.73
N LEU A 853 28.52 10.98 -22.89
CA LEU A 853 29.13 12.30 -22.82
C LEU A 853 29.47 12.72 -21.39
N LEU A 854 28.84 12.13 -20.37
CA LEU A 854 29.09 12.44 -18.98
C LEU A 854 30.43 11.84 -18.53
N LYS A 855 31.41 12.70 -18.20
CA LYS A 855 32.74 12.27 -17.75
C LYS A 855 32.96 12.44 -16.25
N ARG A 856 32.27 13.40 -15.63
CA ARG A 856 32.37 13.69 -14.20
C ARG A 856 30.99 13.95 -13.61
N ILE A 857 30.78 13.48 -12.40
CA ILE A 857 29.51 13.64 -11.69
C ILE A 857 29.74 13.71 -10.19
N GLN A 858 28.88 14.44 -9.49
CA GLN A 858 28.82 14.39 -8.03
C GLN A 858 28.16 13.09 -7.55
N PRO A 859 28.66 12.43 -6.49
CA PRO A 859 28.06 11.19 -5.99
C PRO A 859 26.58 11.31 -5.60
N ASP A 860 26.20 12.40 -4.93
CA ASP A 860 24.81 12.71 -4.57
C ASP A 860 24.24 13.74 -5.56
N VAL A 861 23.49 13.26 -6.54
CA VAL A 861 22.92 14.08 -7.62
C VAL A 861 21.76 14.95 -7.17
N PHE A 862 21.22 14.73 -5.96
CA PHE A 862 20.18 15.57 -5.36
C PHE A 862 20.74 16.81 -4.65
N SER A 863 22.02 16.79 -4.32
CA SER A 863 22.72 17.92 -3.72
C SER A 863 23.62 18.63 -4.75
N LEU A 864 23.76 19.94 -4.62
CA LEU A 864 24.70 20.69 -5.46
C LEU A 864 26.13 20.18 -5.22
N PRO A 865 27.00 20.24 -6.24
CA PRO A 865 28.40 19.88 -6.07
C PRO A 865 29.11 20.86 -5.12
N ASP A 866 29.94 20.33 -4.22
CA ASP A 866 30.75 21.12 -3.29
C ASP A 866 32.16 20.52 -3.14
N GLN A 867 33.13 21.30 -2.67
CA GLN A 867 34.54 20.90 -2.62
C GLN A 867 34.89 19.91 -1.50
N LEU A 868 33.98 19.65 -0.56
CA LEU A 868 34.24 18.86 0.65
C LEU A 868 33.49 17.54 0.66
N SER A 869 32.17 17.56 0.46
CA SER A 869 31.29 16.41 0.67
C SER A 869 30.69 15.80 -0.59
N ASN A 870 30.53 16.59 -1.65
CA ASN A 870 29.87 16.18 -2.88
C ASN A 870 30.64 16.62 -4.14
N THR A 871 31.96 16.45 -4.12
CA THR A 871 32.82 16.85 -5.24
C THR A 871 32.58 15.97 -6.45
N GLN A 872 32.57 16.57 -7.64
CA GLN A 872 32.46 15.82 -8.89
C GLN A 872 33.68 14.92 -9.10
N ILE A 873 33.45 13.63 -9.22
CA ILE A 873 34.46 12.60 -9.46
C ILE A 873 34.40 12.09 -10.90
N PRO A 874 35.49 11.52 -11.46
CA PRO A 874 35.43 10.84 -12.75
C PRO A 874 34.45 9.66 -12.74
N CYS A 875 33.67 9.51 -13.82
CA CYS A 875 32.68 8.41 -13.94
C CYS A 875 33.29 7.00 -13.83
N LYS A 876 34.58 6.85 -14.14
CA LYS A 876 35.31 5.59 -13.97
C LYS A 876 35.49 5.18 -12.49
N ASP A 877 35.45 6.15 -11.59
CA ASP A 877 35.65 5.98 -10.15
C ASP A 877 34.30 5.82 -9.41
N CYS A 878 33.17 6.00 -10.12
CA CYS A 878 31.85 5.74 -9.58
C CYS A 878 31.64 4.24 -9.32
N PRO A 879 30.99 3.86 -8.21
CA PRO A 879 30.75 2.45 -7.89
C PRO A 879 29.84 1.80 -8.94
N LYS A 880 30.19 0.57 -9.33
CA LYS A 880 29.43 -0.27 -10.28
C LYS A 880 28.98 -1.55 -9.60
N MET A 881 27.85 -2.08 -10.05
CA MET A 881 27.31 -3.35 -9.58
C MET A 881 28.08 -4.51 -10.24
N ASP A 882 28.59 -5.44 -9.44
CA ASP A 882 29.15 -6.69 -9.98
C ASP A 882 28.01 -7.68 -10.30
N LEU A 883 27.55 -7.70 -11.55
CA LEU A 883 26.48 -8.60 -11.98
C LEU A 883 26.87 -10.08 -11.97
N THR A 884 28.16 -10.43 -11.78
CA THR A 884 28.55 -11.84 -11.66
C THR A 884 27.93 -12.52 -10.43
N LYS A 885 27.40 -11.75 -9.47
CA LYS A 885 26.61 -12.28 -8.34
C LYS A 885 25.23 -12.82 -8.73
N TRP A 886 24.78 -12.58 -9.97
CA TRP A 886 23.58 -13.19 -10.56
C TRP A 886 23.89 -14.38 -11.46
N MET A 887 25.15 -14.83 -11.51
CA MET A 887 25.52 -16.03 -12.25
C MET A 887 24.89 -17.28 -11.61
N GLU A 888 24.06 -17.99 -12.36
CA GLU A 888 23.51 -19.27 -11.92
C GLU A 888 24.57 -20.37 -12.02
N ARG A 889 25.11 -20.76 -10.85
CA ARG A 889 26.06 -21.87 -10.79
C ARG A 889 25.31 -23.20 -10.79
N SER A 890 25.63 -24.05 -11.76
CA SER A 890 25.18 -25.45 -11.79
C SER A 890 25.85 -26.31 -10.71
N VAL A 891 26.99 -25.85 -10.18
CA VAL A 891 27.81 -26.53 -9.18
C VAL A 891 28.33 -25.57 -8.09
N CYS A 892 28.41 -26.04 -6.85
CA CYS A 892 29.08 -25.35 -5.75
C CYS A 892 30.44 -25.99 -5.48
N LEU A 893 31.42 -25.19 -5.07
CA LEU A 893 32.69 -25.69 -4.56
C LEU A 893 32.58 -25.97 -3.06
N ILE A 894 32.68 -27.24 -2.65
CA ILE A 894 32.70 -27.68 -1.26
C ILE A 894 34.03 -28.40 -1.01
N GLY A 895 34.97 -27.71 -0.35
CA GLY A 895 36.36 -28.17 -0.26
C GLY A 895 37.02 -28.14 -1.65
N ASN A 896 37.68 -29.23 -2.04
CA ASN A 896 38.29 -29.40 -3.38
C ASN A 896 37.36 -30.06 -4.39
N SER A 897 36.04 -29.98 -4.21
CA SER A 897 35.10 -30.72 -5.06
C SER A 897 33.93 -29.89 -5.52
N GLN A 898 33.59 -30.05 -6.79
CA GLN A 898 32.36 -29.55 -7.37
C GLN A 898 31.20 -30.45 -6.96
N VAL A 899 30.13 -29.84 -6.46
CA VAL A 899 28.92 -30.50 -5.99
C VAL A 899 27.75 -29.91 -6.76
N VAL A 900 27.00 -30.75 -7.46
CA VAL A 900 25.84 -30.33 -8.26
C VAL A 900 24.78 -29.70 -7.37
N ARG A 901 24.12 -28.67 -7.86
CA ARG A 901 23.01 -28.00 -7.17
C ARG A 901 21.94 -29.01 -6.73
N GLY A 902 21.49 -28.91 -5.48
CA GLY A 902 20.58 -29.86 -4.83
C GLY A 902 21.29 -31.03 -4.11
N SER A 903 22.58 -31.26 -4.40
CA SER A 903 23.36 -32.35 -3.79
C SER A 903 24.04 -31.90 -2.50
N THR A 904 24.24 -32.84 -1.56
CA THR A 904 24.91 -32.60 -0.28
C THR A 904 26.24 -33.37 -0.23
N LYS A 905 27.30 -32.71 0.26
CA LYS A 905 28.63 -33.31 0.44
C LYS A 905 29.18 -32.98 1.83
N LEU A 906 29.91 -33.93 2.41
CA LEU A 906 30.70 -33.70 3.62
C LEU A 906 31.92 -32.84 3.28
N LYS A 907 32.02 -31.66 3.90
CA LYS A 907 33.22 -30.80 3.84
C LYS A 907 34.28 -31.29 4.83
N SER A 908 33.86 -31.84 5.96
CA SER A 908 34.69 -32.50 6.98
C SER A 908 33.85 -33.55 7.72
N PRO A 909 34.43 -34.40 8.57
CA PRO A 909 33.68 -35.40 9.35
C PRO A 909 32.53 -34.80 10.17
N CYS A 910 32.62 -33.52 10.53
CA CYS A 910 31.64 -32.83 11.37
C CYS A 910 30.80 -31.79 10.61
N VAL A 911 30.99 -31.62 9.29
CA VAL A 911 30.34 -30.55 8.53
C VAL A 911 29.80 -31.09 7.21
N LYS A 912 28.47 -31.04 7.03
CA LYS A 912 27.80 -31.32 5.76
C LYS A 912 27.42 -30.02 5.07
N CYS A 913 27.67 -29.92 3.77
CA CYS A 913 27.32 -28.77 2.95
C CYS A 913 26.40 -29.18 1.81
N THR A 914 25.26 -28.52 1.67
CA THR A 914 24.35 -28.70 0.55
C THR A 914 24.58 -27.60 -0.46
N CYS A 915 24.79 -27.94 -1.73
CA CYS A 915 24.84 -26.94 -2.79
C CYS A 915 23.44 -26.40 -3.06
N THR A 916 23.21 -25.13 -2.73
CA THR A 916 21.93 -24.46 -2.97
C THR A 916 22.08 -23.38 -4.05
N ILE A 917 20.98 -22.74 -4.46
CA ILE A 917 21.01 -21.59 -5.38
C ILE A 917 21.85 -20.43 -4.83
N GLU A 918 21.95 -20.32 -3.50
CA GLU A 918 22.74 -19.29 -2.80
C GLU A 918 24.22 -19.71 -2.61
N GLY A 919 24.62 -20.87 -3.16
CA GLY A 919 25.92 -21.50 -2.90
C GLY A 919 25.87 -22.59 -1.82
N PRO A 920 27.04 -23.08 -1.35
CA PRO A 920 27.11 -24.19 -0.42
C PRO A 920 26.67 -23.79 1.00
N LYS A 921 25.54 -24.33 1.47
CA LYS A 921 25.07 -24.18 2.85
C LYS A 921 25.61 -25.29 3.73
N CYS A 922 26.56 -24.95 4.60
CA CYS A 922 27.19 -25.87 5.53
C CYS A 922 26.50 -25.87 6.89
N ARG A 923 26.28 -27.05 7.47
CA ARG A 923 25.79 -27.24 8.84
C ARG A 923 26.67 -28.25 9.56
N ALA A 924 26.89 -28.01 10.85
CA ALA A 924 27.51 -28.99 11.72
C ALA A 924 26.62 -30.24 11.79
N ILE A 925 27.24 -31.41 11.68
CA ILE A 925 26.59 -32.70 11.87
C ILE A 925 26.63 -32.94 13.37
N LYS A 926 25.46 -32.94 14.01
CA LYS A 926 25.30 -33.31 15.40
C LYS A 926 25.48 -34.81 15.57
#